data_AF-A0A7Y5NEY8-F1
#
_entry.id   AF-A0A7Y5NEY8-F1
#
_cell.length_a   1.000
_cell.length_b   1.000
_cell.length_c   1.000
_cell.angle_alpha   90.00
_cell.angle_beta   90.00
_cell.angle_gamma   90.00
#
_symmetry.space_group_name_H-M   'P 1'
#
loop_
_entity.id
_entity.type
_entity.pdbx_description
1 polymer ?
#
loop_
_entity_poly.entity_id
_entity_poly.type
_entity_poly.pdbx_seq_one_letter_code
_entity_poly.pdbx_strand_id
1 'polypeptide(L)'
;MTSQAAGFRHLPKFLAGTLLLLFALLHAGILPFSSFLERIEYANLDLFFKLRGSLSPGERVVLVTIDDASFQRYGAWPWPRQRIAELVERLAGAQAELIVCDFILHDKPADSAGTAALVQALKNTRAASGRSRVVLPYYFAQFNQSARAAPTPLPASIAASALILFDAPETMHELPLPTAGELLHSRPDLMSASLPGGHVNILSEGETVRWENLLVRYGEFYLPALPLQVAIHAQRLTRGEVTVKAGAGIQAGDLFVPLDAQGRSLINYYGAETVFQKFSAVEILAGNFAARLAGKIVFVGVTAAGTQDFLRTPVRARMPGVEKLATSTANILNREVLTRRRSMLMLELLAMALLGALAFWVGMRGPQPYASVALFGLALALWVTSFGFFASSDLWFKPMGLLIAIGLIGAIALSRRGHKPVQTAALSFDATRLEEMPRRIGRYEIVGEIGEGAMGKIYEGRDPTLNRRVAIKTIRSLSGLSASSNERMRQRFLHEAQAAGALNHPNIVTIYQADEAGPYSYIAMEYLEGKTFEEVIAREAPLALERIVKLLVPVCEALAYAHTRGVVHRDVKPANIMLTRAGAVKLMDFGIAHIFSSSLTQEGALLGTPNYMSPEQIRGEKVDGRSDIFALGVVAYEMATRNRPFLGESMATISHGILAGATIPPSELNANLPAGFDRLVQKALQKDRAVRYATAHEFAVALAELV
;
A
#
# COMPACT_ATOMS: atom_id res chain seq x y z
N MET A 1 37.71 2.60 -59.11
CA MET A 1 36.29 2.78 -58.70
C MET A 1 35.91 1.59 -57.82
N THR A 2 36.28 1.65 -56.54
CA THR A 2 35.41 2.00 -55.39
C THR A 2 34.36 0.92 -55.13
N SER A 3 34.64 -0.08 -54.29
CA SER A 3 34.51 -0.02 -52.83
C SER A 3 33.12 0.45 -52.38
N GLN A 4 32.16 -0.47 -52.23
CA GLN A 4 31.00 -0.33 -51.34
C GLN A 4 30.25 -1.68 -51.20
N ALA A 5 30.89 -2.69 -50.61
CA ALA A 5 30.19 -3.92 -50.18
C ALA A 5 30.72 -4.48 -48.84
N ALA A 6 31.36 -3.62 -48.02
CA ALA A 6 31.93 -4.01 -46.74
C ALA A 6 31.10 -3.54 -45.52
N GLY A 7 29.99 -2.83 -45.71
CA GLY A 7 29.29 -2.13 -44.62
C GLY A 7 28.42 -2.99 -43.69
N PHE A 8 27.93 -4.16 -44.12
CA PHE A 8 26.86 -4.86 -43.39
C PHE A 8 27.28 -6.09 -42.57
N ARG A 9 28.57 -6.47 -42.56
CA ARG A 9 29.07 -7.59 -41.74
C ARG A 9 29.32 -7.23 -40.26
N HIS A 10 29.38 -5.94 -39.91
CA HIS A 10 29.65 -5.47 -38.53
C HIS A 10 28.41 -4.99 -37.75
N LEU A 11 27.28 -4.78 -38.42
CA LEU A 11 25.98 -4.45 -37.81
C LEU A 11 25.51 -5.42 -36.68
N PRO A 12 25.82 -6.74 -36.70
CA PRO A 12 25.33 -7.69 -35.70
C PRO A 12 25.94 -7.52 -34.30
N LYS A 13 27.24 -7.18 -34.22
CA LYS A 13 27.92 -6.92 -32.93
C LYS A 13 27.44 -5.62 -32.31
N PHE A 14 27.17 -4.63 -33.16
CA PHE A 14 26.64 -3.34 -32.75
C PHE A 14 25.24 -3.51 -32.14
N LEU A 15 24.31 -4.21 -32.81
CA LEU A 15 22.94 -4.39 -32.30
C LEU A 15 22.85 -5.15 -30.97
N ALA A 16 23.63 -6.24 -30.81
CA ALA A 16 23.68 -6.96 -29.53
C ALA A 16 24.29 -6.11 -28.42
N GLY A 17 25.37 -5.37 -28.72
CA GLY A 17 25.97 -4.40 -27.79
C GLY A 17 25.01 -3.24 -27.46
N THR A 18 24.26 -2.73 -28.42
CA THR A 18 23.26 -1.67 -28.22
C THR A 18 22.09 -2.15 -27.36
N LEU A 19 21.59 -3.36 -27.56
CA LEU A 19 20.53 -3.94 -26.73
C LEU A 19 21.01 -4.22 -25.30
N LEU A 20 22.23 -4.75 -25.16
CA LEU A 20 22.85 -4.99 -23.85
C LEU A 20 23.09 -3.67 -23.12
N LEU A 21 23.51 -2.61 -23.83
CA LEU A 21 23.65 -1.26 -23.30
C LEU A 21 22.30 -0.65 -22.93
N LEU A 22 21.27 -0.75 -23.77
CA LEU A 22 19.92 -0.25 -23.47
C LEU A 22 19.34 -0.95 -22.24
N PHE A 23 19.53 -2.26 -22.13
CA PHE A 23 19.07 -3.02 -20.98
C PHE A 23 19.88 -2.70 -19.72
N ALA A 24 21.20 -2.48 -19.84
CA ALA A 24 22.04 -1.98 -18.77
C ALA A 24 21.58 -0.62 -18.24
N LEU A 25 21.21 0.30 -19.14
CA LEU A 25 20.65 1.61 -18.77
C LEU A 25 19.27 1.46 -18.09
N LEU A 26 18.44 0.49 -18.54
CA LEU A 26 17.13 0.21 -17.94
C LEU A 26 17.26 -0.40 -16.54
N HIS A 27 18.17 -1.36 -16.36
CA HIS A 27 18.49 -2.00 -15.08
C HIS A 27 19.11 -1.01 -14.07
N ALA A 28 19.93 -0.08 -14.57
CA ALA A 28 20.51 1.00 -13.77
C ALA A 28 19.49 2.09 -13.37
N GLY A 29 18.23 2.00 -13.82
CA GLY A 29 17.19 2.97 -13.49
C GLY A 29 17.26 4.27 -14.30
N ILE A 30 18.09 4.32 -15.34
CA ILE A 30 18.34 5.54 -16.14
C ILE A 30 17.23 5.76 -17.18
N LEU A 31 16.56 4.69 -17.63
CA LEU A 31 15.46 4.76 -18.60
C LEU A 31 14.09 4.78 -17.91
N PRO A 32 13.08 5.47 -18.49
CA PRO A 32 11.75 5.69 -17.89
C PRO A 32 10.91 4.41 -17.66
N PHE A 33 11.32 3.28 -18.24
CA PHE A 33 10.68 1.96 -18.06
C PHE A 33 11.26 1.13 -16.89
N SER A 34 12.19 1.69 -16.11
CA SER A 34 12.83 1.03 -14.96
C SER A 34 11.85 0.49 -13.92
N SER A 35 10.71 1.17 -13.73
CA SER A 35 9.65 0.77 -12.80
C SER A 35 9.04 -0.60 -13.11
N PHE A 36 9.06 -1.05 -14.36
CA PHE A 36 8.56 -2.37 -14.74
C PHE A 36 9.51 -3.49 -14.29
N LEU A 37 10.81 -3.37 -14.59
CA LEU A 37 11.79 -4.35 -14.11
C LEU A 37 11.82 -4.41 -12.59
N GLU A 38 11.71 -3.25 -11.95
CA GLU A 38 11.71 -3.19 -10.49
C GLU A 38 10.53 -3.93 -9.86
N ARG A 39 9.33 -3.85 -10.48
CA ARG A 39 8.17 -4.66 -10.07
C ARG A 39 8.43 -6.17 -10.19
N ILE A 40 9.08 -6.61 -11.26
CA ILE A 40 9.42 -8.03 -11.45
C ILE A 40 10.47 -8.46 -10.41
N GLU A 41 11.47 -7.62 -10.13
CA GLU A 41 12.46 -7.90 -9.10
C GLU A 41 11.84 -7.99 -7.71
N TYR A 42 10.86 -7.14 -7.38
CA TYR A 42 10.12 -7.24 -6.12
C TYR A 42 9.24 -8.50 -6.06
N ALA A 43 8.61 -8.89 -7.17
CA ALA A 43 7.87 -10.15 -7.23
C ALA A 43 8.80 -11.36 -7.03
N ASN A 44 10.01 -11.31 -7.59
CA ASN A 44 11.04 -12.34 -7.38
C ASN A 44 11.56 -12.35 -5.93
N LEU A 45 11.78 -11.19 -5.33
CA LEU A 45 12.15 -11.09 -3.92
C LEU A 45 11.07 -11.70 -3.01
N ASP A 46 9.80 -11.39 -3.27
CA ASP A 46 8.68 -11.97 -2.52
C ASP A 46 8.62 -13.50 -2.68
N LEU A 47 8.95 -14.01 -3.88
CA LEU A 47 9.09 -15.44 -4.13
C LEU A 47 10.27 -16.04 -3.34
N PHE A 48 11.42 -15.36 -3.28
CA PHE A 48 12.57 -15.80 -2.49
C PHE A 48 12.23 -15.94 -1.01
N PHE A 49 11.49 -14.98 -0.44
CA PHE A 49 11.01 -15.10 0.94
C PHE A 49 10.13 -16.34 1.15
N LYS A 50 9.23 -16.64 0.21
CA LYS A 50 8.34 -17.82 0.28
C LYS A 50 9.13 -19.12 0.15
N LEU A 51 10.11 -19.18 -0.74
CA LEU A 51 10.94 -20.37 -0.97
C LEU A 51 11.92 -20.65 0.17
N ARG A 52 12.44 -19.61 0.83
CA ARG A 52 13.34 -19.75 1.98
C ARG A 52 12.66 -20.42 3.18
N GLY A 53 11.32 -20.36 3.25
CA GLY A 53 10.55 -20.88 4.37
C GLY A 53 10.67 -20.02 5.62
N SER A 54 10.33 -20.61 6.77
CA SER A 54 10.32 -19.91 8.05
C SER A 54 11.66 -20.05 8.79
N LEU A 55 12.23 -18.92 9.18
CA LEU A 55 13.38 -18.74 10.05
C LEU A 55 12.91 -18.48 11.49
N SER A 56 13.78 -18.76 12.46
CA SER A 56 13.53 -18.41 13.86
C SER A 56 14.20 -17.06 14.18
N PRO A 57 13.47 -16.04 14.64
CA PRO A 57 14.04 -14.73 15.01
C PRO A 57 14.88 -14.75 16.30
N GLY A 58 15.11 -15.94 16.86
CA GLY A 58 15.67 -16.13 18.20
C GLY A 58 14.65 -15.86 19.30
N GLU A 59 14.98 -16.23 20.53
CA GLU A 59 14.03 -16.14 21.64
C GLU A 59 14.09 -14.80 22.38
N ARG A 60 14.98 -13.87 22.01
CA ARG A 60 15.22 -12.64 22.80
C ARG A 60 14.07 -11.63 22.68
N VAL A 61 13.35 -11.62 21.56
CA VAL A 61 12.22 -10.73 21.30
C VAL A 61 10.91 -11.49 21.41
N VAL A 62 9.95 -10.97 22.16
CA VAL A 62 8.63 -11.58 22.37
C VAL A 62 7.52 -10.55 22.24
N LEU A 63 6.31 -11.02 21.95
CA LEU A 63 5.13 -10.19 21.76
C LEU A 63 4.15 -10.38 22.93
N VAL A 64 3.64 -9.27 23.45
CA VAL A 64 2.49 -9.23 24.36
C VAL A 64 1.35 -8.53 23.64
N THR A 65 0.29 -9.27 23.35
CA THR A 65 -0.80 -8.81 22.50
C THR A 65 -2.03 -8.43 23.32
N ILE A 66 -2.57 -7.24 23.08
CA ILE A 66 -3.90 -6.85 23.54
C ILE A 66 -4.90 -7.35 22.49
N ASP A 67 -5.33 -8.59 22.71
CA ASP A 67 -6.14 -9.41 21.80
C ASP A 67 -7.63 -9.39 22.18
N ASP A 68 -8.44 -10.19 21.47
CA ASP A 68 -9.88 -10.25 21.68
C ASP A 68 -10.23 -10.76 23.10
N ALA A 69 -9.43 -11.66 23.68
CA ALA A 69 -9.61 -12.12 25.06
C ALA A 69 -9.38 -10.98 26.06
N SER A 70 -8.39 -10.12 25.78
CA SER A 70 -8.13 -8.90 26.54
C SER A 70 -9.32 -7.93 26.47
N PHE A 71 -9.96 -7.80 25.30
CA PHE A 71 -11.16 -6.96 25.13
C PHE A 71 -12.38 -7.52 25.87
N GLN A 72 -12.59 -8.84 25.84
CA GLN A 72 -13.70 -9.48 26.55
C GLN A 72 -13.60 -9.28 28.06
N ARG A 73 -12.38 -9.35 28.63
CA ARG A 73 -12.18 -9.23 30.08
C ARG A 73 -12.12 -7.79 30.57
N TYR A 74 -11.48 -6.91 29.81
CA TYR A 74 -11.10 -5.58 30.26
C TYR A 74 -11.74 -4.44 29.47
N GLY A 75 -12.56 -4.75 28.47
CA GLY A 75 -13.20 -3.78 27.59
C GLY A 75 -12.30 -3.34 26.43
N ALA A 76 -12.88 -2.58 25.51
CA ALA A 76 -12.21 -2.11 24.30
C ALA A 76 -11.02 -1.18 24.61
N TRP A 77 -10.02 -1.19 23.73
CA TRP A 77 -8.93 -0.23 23.73
C TRP A 77 -9.44 1.17 23.30
N PRO A 78 -8.89 2.29 23.81
CA PRO A 78 -7.81 2.40 24.80
C PRO A 78 -8.25 2.20 26.24
N TRP A 79 -7.50 1.35 26.96
CA TRP A 79 -7.73 1.09 28.39
C TRP A 79 -7.44 2.31 29.28
N PRO A 80 -8.01 2.36 30.50
CA PRO A 80 -7.64 3.33 31.52
C PRO A 80 -6.13 3.30 31.80
N ARG A 81 -5.53 4.46 32.04
CA ARG A 81 -4.07 4.59 32.24
C ARG A 81 -3.56 3.75 33.42
N GLN A 82 -4.38 3.60 34.46
CA GLN A 82 -4.09 2.74 35.61
C GLN A 82 -3.91 1.27 35.20
N ARG A 83 -4.67 0.76 34.22
CA ARG A 83 -4.54 -0.63 33.75
C ARG A 83 -3.28 -0.82 32.91
N ILE A 84 -2.91 0.20 32.12
CA ILE A 84 -1.64 0.20 31.39
C ILE A 84 -0.47 0.22 32.39
N ALA A 85 -0.59 1.00 33.48
CA ALA A 85 0.41 1.02 34.55
C ALA A 85 0.59 -0.36 35.18
N GLU A 86 -0.50 -1.04 35.54
CA GLU A 86 -0.46 -2.40 36.07
C GLU A 86 0.22 -3.37 35.08
N LEU A 87 -0.11 -3.30 33.79
CA LEU A 87 0.54 -4.15 32.78
C LEU A 87 2.06 -3.91 32.74
N VAL A 88 2.49 -2.65 32.72
CA VAL A 88 3.92 -2.28 32.74
C VAL A 88 4.61 -2.80 34.00
N GLU A 89 3.98 -2.67 35.17
CA GLU A 89 4.53 -3.16 36.44
C GLU A 89 4.62 -4.69 36.48
N ARG A 90 3.64 -5.41 35.94
CA ARG A 90 3.67 -6.88 35.82
C ARG A 90 4.80 -7.35 34.91
N LEU A 91 4.96 -6.71 33.76
CA LEU A 91 6.05 -6.98 32.82
C LEU A 91 7.41 -6.68 33.46
N ALA A 92 7.49 -5.60 34.25
CA ALA A 92 8.70 -5.25 34.97
C ALA A 92 9.01 -6.25 36.11
N GLY A 93 7.99 -6.69 36.84
CA GLY A 93 8.09 -7.74 37.86
C GLY A 93 8.51 -9.09 37.27
N ALA A 94 8.12 -9.37 36.01
CA ALA A 94 8.57 -10.50 35.22
C ALA A 94 10.02 -10.35 34.67
N GLN A 95 10.73 -9.30 35.06
CA GLN A 95 12.13 -9.04 34.70
C GLN A 95 12.39 -8.91 33.20
N ALA A 96 11.42 -8.40 32.42
CA ALA A 96 11.65 -8.03 31.03
C ALA A 96 12.87 -7.10 30.91
N GLU A 97 13.75 -7.26 29.92
CA GLU A 97 14.91 -6.37 29.76
C GLU A 97 14.47 -4.96 29.33
N LEU A 98 13.54 -4.93 28.36
CA LEU A 98 13.04 -3.73 27.71
C LEU A 98 11.57 -3.97 27.32
N ILE A 99 10.70 -3.03 27.64
CA ILE A 99 9.28 -3.04 27.36
C ILE A 99 9.01 -1.94 26.33
N VAL A 100 8.54 -2.33 25.15
CA VAL A 100 8.30 -1.45 24.01
C VAL A 100 6.80 -1.36 23.80
N CYS A 101 6.19 -0.21 24.09
CA CYS A 101 4.74 -0.04 23.99
C CYS A 101 4.36 0.56 22.64
N ASP A 102 3.82 -0.23 21.71
CA ASP A 102 3.40 0.22 20.37
C ASP A 102 2.03 0.91 20.40
N PHE A 103 1.92 2.00 21.15
CA PHE A 103 0.73 2.84 21.20
C PHE A 103 1.04 4.24 21.73
N ILE A 104 0.21 5.21 21.33
CA ILE A 104 0.39 6.62 21.69
C ILE A 104 -0.70 7.06 22.65
N LEU A 105 -0.28 7.71 23.73
CA LEU A 105 -1.10 8.03 24.87
C LEU A 105 -1.36 9.54 24.95
N HIS A 106 -2.39 9.98 24.23
CA HIS A 106 -2.88 11.36 24.21
C HIS A 106 -3.67 11.73 25.49
N ASP A 107 -3.94 13.04 25.62
CA ASP A 107 -4.69 13.62 26.73
C ASP A 107 -6.14 13.13 26.82
N LYS A 108 -6.54 12.70 28.02
CA LYS A 108 -7.93 12.55 28.43
C LYS A 108 -8.16 13.42 29.67
N PRO A 109 -9.03 14.45 29.63
CA PRO A 109 -9.23 15.39 30.74
C PRO A 109 -9.63 14.76 32.08
N ALA A 110 -10.20 13.55 32.08
CA ALA A 110 -10.75 12.89 33.26
C ALA A 110 -9.85 11.81 33.92
N ASP A 111 -8.64 11.53 33.40
CA ASP A 111 -7.79 10.41 33.87
C ASP A 111 -6.46 10.86 34.51
N SER A 112 -6.49 11.96 35.27
CA SER A 112 -5.28 12.51 35.91
C SER A 112 -4.65 11.54 36.91
N ALA A 113 -5.45 10.82 37.69
CA ALA A 113 -4.97 9.83 38.67
C ALA A 113 -4.33 8.62 37.99
N GLY A 114 -4.95 8.06 36.95
CA GLY A 114 -4.37 6.94 36.20
C GLY A 114 -3.11 7.36 35.43
N THR A 115 -3.07 8.59 34.93
CA THR A 115 -1.86 9.16 34.29
C THR A 115 -0.72 9.27 35.28
N ALA A 116 -0.96 9.78 36.49
CA ALA A 116 0.05 9.84 37.55
C ALA A 116 0.55 8.44 37.94
N ALA A 117 -0.35 7.46 38.05
CA ALA A 117 0.03 6.06 38.32
C ALA A 117 0.93 5.50 37.21
N LEU A 118 0.60 5.75 35.93
CA LEU A 118 1.44 5.31 34.82
C LEU A 118 2.80 6.02 34.79
N VAL A 119 2.85 7.33 35.02
CA VAL A 119 4.13 8.06 35.16
C VAL A 119 4.97 7.45 36.28
N GLN A 120 4.37 7.12 37.42
CA GLN A 120 5.07 6.50 38.53
C GLN A 120 5.56 5.09 38.19
N ALA A 121 4.74 4.27 37.55
CA ALA A 121 5.14 2.95 37.06
C ALA A 121 6.36 3.06 36.14
N LEU A 122 6.33 3.95 35.15
CA LEU A 122 7.46 4.21 34.25
C LEU A 122 8.72 4.65 35.02
N LYS A 123 8.60 5.57 35.98
CA LYS A 123 9.74 5.99 36.82
C LYS A 123 10.30 4.86 37.69
N ASN A 124 9.43 4.03 38.27
CA ASN A 124 9.83 2.88 39.09
C ASN A 124 10.64 1.87 38.26
N THR A 125 10.24 1.65 37.01
CA THR A 125 11.02 0.79 36.09
C THR A 125 12.41 1.36 35.80
N ARG A 126 12.55 2.70 35.73
CA ARG A 126 13.83 3.37 35.44
C ARG A 126 14.79 3.50 36.64
N ALA A 127 14.28 3.67 37.85
CA ALA A 127 15.08 4.00 39.04
C ALA A 127 15.79 2.79 39.69
N ALA A 128 15.31 1.57 39.46
CA ALA A 128 15.95 0.36 39.96
C ALA A 128 17.17 0.00 39.09
N SER A 129 18.36 -0.02 39.67
CA SER A 129 19.68 -0.16 39.01
C SER A 129 19.92 -1.50 38.25
N GLY A 130 18.88 -2.23 37.86
CA GLY A 130 18.99 -3.49 37.12
C GLY A 130 17.68 -4.12 36.67
N ARG A 131 16.55 -3.40 36.60
CA ARG A 131 15.26 -3.98 36.15
C ARG A 131 14.63 -3.13 35.04
N SER A 132 13.76 -3.79 34.28
CA SER A 132 13.09 -3.41 33.02
C SER A 132 13.04 -1.94 32.65
N ARG A 133 13.31 -1.61 31.39
CA ARG A 133 13.25 -0.24 30.87
C ARG A 133 12.06 -0.10 29.93
N VAL A 134 11.41 1.06 29.88
CA VAL A 134 10.23 1.27 29.01
C VAL A 134 10.54 2.28 27.90
N VAL A 135 10.10 1.98 26.68
CA VAL A 135 10.22 2.85 25.51
C VAL A 135 8.83 3.15 24.96
N LEU A 136 8.55 4.43 24.72
CA LEU A 136 7.32 4.90 24.09
C LEU A 136 7.60 5.47 22.70
N PRO A 137 6.76 5.18 21.69
CA PRO A 137 6.93 5.67 20.34
C PRO A 137 6.42 7.09 20.17
N TYR A 138 6.79 7.67 19.04
CA TYR A 138 6.15 8.83 18.44
C TYR A 138 5.85 8.55 16.96
N TYR A 139 5.08 9.40 16.32
CA TYR A 139 4.87 9.33 14.87
C TYR A 139 4.82 10.73 14.27
N PHE A 140 5.06 10.80 12.98
CA PHE A 140 4.87 12.00 12.20
C PHE A 140 3.59 11.90 11.37
N ALA A 141 2.76 12.95 11.35
CA ALA A 141 1.58 12.97 10.48
C ALA A 141 1.97 13.41 9.06
N GLN A 142 2.78 14.46 8.94
CA GLN A 142 3.05 15.10 7.66
C GLN A 142 4.48 14.87 7.17
N PHE A 143 4.63 14.50 5.89
CA PHE A 143 5.92 14.34 5.20
C PHE A 143 5.98 15.20 3.93
N ASN A 144 7.18 15.48 3.42
CA ASN A 144 7.45 16.22 2.16
C ASN A 144 7.15 17.73 2.18
N GLN A 145 7.32 18.41 3.31
CA GLN A 145 7.29 19.88 3.36
C GLN A 145 8.66 20.50 3.04
N SER A 146 8.67 21.57 2.25
CA SER A 146 9.85 22.39 1.92
C SER A 146 10.44 23.19 3.10
N ALA A 147 10.00 22.91 4.33
CA ALA A 147 10.30 23.73 5.50
C ALA A 147 11.70 23.39 6.07
N ARG A 148 12.61 24.36 6.02
CA ARG A 148 13.93 24.30 6.68
C ARG A 148 13.87 24.48 8.22
N ALA A 149 12.71 24.72 8.81
CA ALA A 149 12.55 24.91 10.25
C ALA A 149 11.61 23.85 10.84
N ALA A 150 11.95 23.30 12.02
CA ALA A 150 11.07 22.43 12.79
C ALA A 150 9.78 23.20 13.13
N PRO A 151 8.58 22.75 12.70
CA PRO A 151 7.34 23.52 12.91
C PRO A 151 6.93 23.63 14.38
N THR A 152 7.39 22.69 15.22
CA THR A 152 7.23 22.71 16.69
C THR A 152 8.51 22.25 17.40
N PRO A 153 8.86 22.82 18.57
CA PRO A 153 10.05 22.43 19.34
C PRO A 153 9.93 20.99 19.86
N LEU A 154 11.04 20.23 19.78
CA LEU A 154 11.08 18.85 20.25
C LEU A 154 11.03 18.78 21.78
N PRO A 155 10.18 17.90 22.36
CA PRO A 155 10.29 17.53 23.77
C PRO A 155 11.68 16.98 24.10
N ALA A 156 12.22 17.30 25.28
CA ALA A 156 13.59 16.91 25.68
C ALA A 156 13.85 15.39 25.58
N SER A 157 12.85 14.57 25.90
CA SER A 157 12.92 13.10 25.80
C SER A 157 13.05 12.59 24.36
N ILE A 158 12.41 13.27 23.40
CA ILE A 158 12.51 12.95 21.97
C ILE A 158 13.80 13.52 21.39
N ALA A 159 14.18 14.74 21.78
CA ALA A 159 15.46 15.32 21.38
C ALA A 159 16.65 14.46 21.84
N ALA A 160 16.51 13.78 22.98
CA ALA A 160 17.51 12.83 23.48
C ALA A 160 17.66 11.56 22.60
N SER A 161 16.68 11.24 21.74
CA SER A 161 16.77 10.15 20.76
C SER A 161 17.47 10.57 19.46
N ALA A 162 17.62 11.87 19.21
CA ALA A 162 18.22 12.35 17.97
C ALA A 162 19.69 11.89 17.88
N LEU A 163 20.10 11.33 16.76
CA LEU A 163 21.50 10.93 16.53
C LEU A 163 22.36 12.17 16.22
N ILE A 164 23.59 12.27 16.75
CA ILE A 164 24.48 13.45 16.48
C ILE A 164 25.72 13.15 15.64
N LEU A 165 26.12 11.91 15.40
CA LEU A 165 27.39 11.68 14.69
C LEU A 165 27.16 11.24 13.25
N PHE A 166 27.66 12.07 12.33
CA PHE A 166 27.84 11.72 10.92
C PHE A 166 29.34 11.63 10.68
N ASP A 167 29.77 10.58 9.99
CA ASP A 167 31.19 10.37 9.67
C ASP A 167 31.72 11.42 8.68
N ALA A 168 30.86 11.90 7.79
CA ALA A 168 31.13 12.99 6.86
C ALA A 168 29.97 14.03 6.91
N PRO A 169 29.99 14.96 7.88
CA PRO A 169 28.94 15.95 8.07
C PRO A 169 28.62 16.78 6.81
N GLU A 170 29.63 17.04 5.98
CA GLU A 170 29.51 17.79 4.72
C GLU A 170 28.55 17.12 3.72
N THR A 171 28.52 15.78 3.71
CA THR A 171 27.72 14.96 2.78
C THR A 171 26.35 14.60 3.34
N MET A 172 26.01 15.07 4.54
CA MET A 172 24.75 14.81 5.22
C MET A 172 23.53 15.22 4.38
N HIS A 173 23.61 16.35 3.67
CA HIS A 173 22.53 16.84 2.82
C HIS A 173 22.29 15.98 1.57
N GLU A 174 23.21 15.08 1.24
CA GLU A 174 23.10 14.18 0.09
C GLU A 174 22.25 12.95 0.39
N LEU A 175 21.97 12.65 1.66
CA LEU A 175 21.03 11.59 2.05
C LEU A 175 19.59 12.09 1.84
N PRO A 176 18.81 11.48 0.92
CA PRO A 176 17.45 11.91 0.62
C PRO A 176 16.47 11.39 1.67
N LEU A 177 16.66 11.78 2.93
CA LEU A 177 15.82 11.36 4.04
C LEU A 177 14.42 12.02 3.96
N PRO A 178 13.36 11.29 4.32
CA PRO A 178 12.03 11.87 4.43
C PRO A 178 12.05 13.00 5.47
N THR A 179 11.45 14.13 5.10
CA THR A 179 11.36 15.31 5.98
C THR A 179 9.95 15.40 6.54
N ALA A 180 9.83 15.42 7.86
CA ALA A 180 8.56 15.49 8.57
C ALA A 180 8.24 16.92 9.06
N GLY A 181 6.94 17.25 9.07
CA GLY A 181 6.43 18.56 9.49
C GLY A 181 5.72 18.57 10.83
N GLU A 182 5.03 17.49 11.20
CA GLU A 182 4.23 17.44 12.43
C GLU A 182 4.59 16.20 13.24
N LEU A 183 4.90 16.39 14.52
CA LEU A 183 5.28 15.33 15.45
C LEU A 183 4.15 15.10 16.47
N LEU A 184 3.71 13.86 16.57
CA LEU A 184 2.67 13.42 17.49
C LEU A 184 3.24 12.36 18.43
N HIS A 185 3.05 12.56 19.73
CA HIS A 185 3.67 11.76 20.78
C HIS A 185 2.74 11.63 21.99
N SER A 186 3.10 10.72 22.91
CA SER A 186 2.40 10.60 24.19
C SER A 186 2.64 11.84 25.06
N ARG A 187 1.84 12.05 26.10
CA ARG A 187 2.01 13.23 26.98
C ARG A 187 3.48 13.46 27.41
N PRO A 188 3.96 14.72 27.50
CA PRO A 188 5.37 15.01 27.81
C PRO A 188 5.89 14.42 29.13
N ASP A 189 5.04 14.30 30.15
CA ASP A 189 5.36 13.68 31.45
C ASP A 189 5.62 12.17 31.33
N LEU A 190 4.80 11.46 30.54
CA LEU A 190 5.00 10.05 30.19
C LEU A 190 6.30 9.87 29.39
N MET A 191 6.50 10.70 28.36
CA MET A 191 7.70 10.63 27.52
C MET A 191 8.99 10.89 28.33
N SER A 192 8.93 11.78 29.33
CA SER A 192 10.08 12.08 30.20
C SER A 192 10.34 10.98 31.25
N ALA A 193 9.31 10.21 31.59
CA ALA A 193 9.41 9.06 32.49
C ALA A 193 9.93 7.79 31.78
N SER A 194 9.76 7.67 30.46
CA SER A 194 10.30 6.59 29.64
C SER A 194 11.73 6.87 29.14
N LEU A 195 12.36 5.87 28.53
CA LEU A 195 13.57 6.08 27.73
C LEU A 195 13.26 6.84 26.42
N PRO A 196 14.27 7.44 25.78
CA PRO A 196 14.13 8.02 24.44
C PRO A 196 13.53 7.00 23.46
N GLY A 197 12.45 7.41 22.80
CA GLY A 197 11.70 6.62 21.83
C GLY A 197 12.20 6.73 20.40
N GLY A 198 11.53 6.06 19.49
CA GLY A 198 11.71 6.23 18.05
C GLY A 198 10.38 6.29 17.31
N HIS A 199 10.40 6.67 16.04
CA HIS A 199 9.19 6.77 15.24
C HIS A 199 8.68 5.40 14.76
N VAL A 200 7.36 5.26 14.59
CA VAL A 200 6.73 4.03 14.08
C VAL A 200 6.16 4.16 12.66
N ASN A 201 6.42 5.29 11.99
CA ASN A 201 5.94 5.56 10.63
C ASN A 201 6.30 4.48 9.62
N ILE A 202 5.33 4.15 8.76
CA ILE A 202 5.51 3.25 7.62
C ILE A 202 5.51 4.09 6.35
N LEU A 203 6.68 4.26 5.76
CA LEU A 203 6.90 5.05 4.55
C LEU A 203 7.22 4.09 3.40
N SER A 204 6.19 3.45 2.85
CA SER A 204 6.33 2.47 1.77
C SER A 204 5.87 3.08 0.44
N GLU A 205 6.63 2.84 -0.64
CA GLU A 205 6.30 3.28 -2.02
C GLU A 205 5.20 2.41 -2.67
N GLY A 206 4.67 1.41 -1.97
CA GLY A 206 3.57 0.57 -2.43
C GLY A 206 2.88 -0.17 -1.29
N GLU A 207 1.90 -1.00 -1.64
CA GLU A 207 1.06 -1.72 -0.66
C GLU A 207 1.85 -2.71 0.21
N THR A 208 2.91 -3.31 -0.33
CA THR A 208 3.73 -4.28 0.40
C THR A 208 4.91 -3.60 1.07
N VAL A 209 4.97 -3.66 2.40
CA VAL A 209 6.05 -3.11 3.21
C VAL A 209 7.30 -3.97 3.10
N ARG A 210 8.32 -3.48 2.38
CA ARG A 210 9.62 -4.14 2.24
C ARG A 210 10.75 -3.37 2.92
N TRP A 211 10.61 -2.06 2.95
CA TRP A 211 11.65 -1.13 3.39
C TRP A 211 11.27 -0.47 4.71
N GLU A 212 12.30 -0.17 5.49
CA GLU A 212 12.22 0.61 6.72
C GLU A 212 13.01 1.91 6.56
N ASN A 213 12.35 3.04 6.80
CA ASN A 213 13.06 4.31 6.98
C ASN A 213 13.58 4.35 8.42
N LEU A 214 14.89 4.19 8.60
CA LEU A 214 15.49 4.19 9.94
C LEU A 214 15.73 5.58 10.49
N LEU A 215 15.70 6.61 9.63
CA LEU A 215 15.88 8.00 9.99
C LEU A 215 14.84 8.87 9.28
N VAL A 216 14.28 9.81 10.03
CA VAL A 216 13.45 10.90 9.53
C VAL A 216 14.09 12.21 9.93
N ARG A 217 14.14 13.16 8.99
CA ARG A 217 14.59 14.52 9.27
C ARG A 217 13.42 15.34 9.82
N TYR A 218 13.65 16.02 10.94
CA TYR A 218 12.71 16.95 11.55
C TYR A 218 13.44 18.24 11.94
N GLY A 219 13.35 19.26 11.08
CA GLY A 219 14.21 20.45 11.16
C GLY A 219 15.70 20.07 11.07
N GLU A 220 16.45 20.35 12.14
CA GLU A 220 17.88 20.05 12.28
C GLU A 220 18.14 18.68 12.94
N PHE A 221 17.08 17.97 13.36
CA PHE A 221 17.20 16.70 14.06
C PHE A 221 17.02 15.50 13.13
N TYR A 222 17.83 14.47 13.36
CA TYR A 222 17.72 13.17 12.70
C TYR A 222 17.19 12.16 13.72
N LEU A 223 15.92 11.83 13.57
CA LEU A 223 15.16 11.06 14.54
C LEU A 223 15.09 9.59 14.09
N PRO A 224 15.44 8.62 14.96
CA PRO A 224 15.51 7.22 14.60
C PRO A 224 14.13 6.55 14.60
N ALA A 225 14.00 5.50 13.80
CA ALA A 225 12.88 4.57 13.91
C ALA A 225 12.93 3.81 15.24
N LEU A 226 11.76 3.44 15.75
CA LEU A 226 11.64 2.68 16.99
C LEU A 226 12.50 1.41 17.00
N PRO A 227 12.57 0.60 15.92
CA PRO A 227 13.41 -0.60 15.93
C PRO A 227 14.90 -0.33 16.16
N LEU A 228 15.44 0.74 15.58
CA LEU A 228 16.82 1.16 15.77
C LEU A 228 17.06 1.65 17.20
N GLN A 229 16.15 2.46 17.72
CA GLN A 229 16.25 2.98 19.09
C GLN A 229 16.21 1.85 20.14
N VAL A 230 15.37 0.84 19.92
CA VAL A 230 15.28 -0.35 20.76
C VAL A 230 16.59 -1.14 20.74
N ALA A 231 17.21 -1.31 19.56
CA ALA A 231 18.51 -1.99 19.45
C ALA A 231 19.65 -1.25 20.17
N ILE A 232 19.68 0.10 20.07
CA ILE A 232 20.62 0.95 20.81
C ILE A 232 20.48 0.73 22.32
N HIS A 233 19.23 0.74 22.82
CA HIS A 233 18.96 0.52 24.25
C HIS A 233 19.31 -0.89 24.72
N ALA A 234 19.03 -1.91 23.90
CA ALA A 234 19.34 -3.31 24.20
C ALA A 234 20.86 -3.57 24.31
N GLN A 235 21.67 -2.84 23.53
CA GLN A 235 23.13 -2.86 23.61
C GLN A 235 23.71 -1.88 24.64
N ARG A 236 22.85 -1.09 25.30
CA ARG A 236 23.23 -0.03 26.26
C ARG A 236 24.19 1.01 25.68
N LEU A 237 24.05 1.30 24.39
CA LEU A 237 24.88 2.25 23.68
C LEU A 237 24.47 3.69 23.99
N THR A 238 25.46 4.58 24.02
CA THR A 238 25.27 6.02 24.13
C THR A 238 25.17 6.67 22.74
N ARG A 239 24.69 7.91 22.70
CA ARG A 239 24.59 8.70 21.46
C ARG A 239 25.92 8.83 20.70
N GLY A 240 27.04 8.86 21.44
CA GLY A 240 28.38 8.98 20.86
C GLY A 240 28.89 7.71 20.17
N GLU A 241 28.21 6.58 20.38
CA GLU A 241 28.57 5.28 19.80
C GLU A 241 27.71 4.93 18.59
N VAL A 242 26.84 5.85 18.17
CA VAL A 242 25.97 5.70 17.00
C VAL A 242 26.38 6.72 15.95
N THR A 243 26.84 6.23 14.81
CA THR A 243 27.32 7.05 13.69
C THR A 243 26.58 6.68 12.41
N VAL A 244 26.03 7.68 11.74
CA VAL A 244 25.47 7.53 10.39
C VAL A 244 26.62 7.61 9.39
N LYS A 245 26.85 6.54 8.65
CA LYS A 245 27.84 6.45 7.57
C LYS A 245 27.18 6.81 6.25
N ALA A 246 27.43 8.01 5.75
CA ALA A 246 26.76 8.54 4.56
C ALA A 246 26.92 7.59 3.36
N GLY A 247 25.80 7.21 2.74
CA GLY A 247 25.77 6.29 1.59
C GLY A 247 26.13 4.83 1.87
N ALA A 248 26.27 4.43 3.14
CA ALA A 248 26.58 3.05 3.53
C ALA A 248 25.56 2.46 4.53
N GLY A 249 25.35 3.12 5.67
CA GLY A 249 24.54 2.53 6.74
C GLY A 249 24.62 3.28 8.07
N ILE A 250 24.06 2.69 9.12
CA ILE A 250 24.13 3.20 10.49
C ILE A 250 24.99 2.22 11.30
N GLN A 251 26.06 2.73 11.90
CA GLN A 251 26.89 2.01 12.86
C GLN A 251 26.40 2.33 14.27
N ALA A 252 26.13 1.33 15.10
CA ALA A 252 25.76 1.48 16.50
C ALA A 252 26.54 0.45 17.33
N GLY A 253 27.66 0.86 17.93
CA GLY A 253 28.63 -0.08 18.51
C GLY A 253 29.05 -1.14 17.48
N ASP A 254 28.89 -2.42 17.81
CA ASP A 254 29.17 -3.53 16.91
C ASP A 254 28.04 -3.85 15.90
N LEU A 255 26.89 -3.18 16.01
CA LEU A 255 25.78 -3.36 15.08
C LEU A 255 25.98 -2.46 13.86
N PHE A 256 25.81 -3.02 12.66
CA PHE A 256 25.81 -2.26 11.42
C PHE A 256 24.53 -2.54 10.65
N VAL A 257 23.78 -1.47 10.36
CA VAL A 257 22.52 -1.56 9.62
C VAL A 257 22.72 -0.89 8.26
N PRO A 258 22.78 -1.66 7.16
CA PRO A 258 22.98 -1.10 5.83
C PRO A 258 21.77 -0.29 5.37
N LEU A 259 22.05 0.79 4.65
CA LEU A 259 21.05 1.65 4.02
C LEU A 259 21.22 1.61 2.48
N ASP A 260 20.11 1.72 1.76
CA ASP A 260 20.09 1.92 0.31
C ASP A 260 20.44 3.37 -0.06
N ALA A 261 20.40 3.67 -1.36
CA ALA A 261 20.67 5.02 -1.86
C ALA A 261 19.62 6.06 -1.38
N GLN A 262 18.47 5.60 -0.90
CA GLN A 262 17.38 6.41 -0.38
C GLN A 262 17.41 6.51 1.16
N GLY A 263 18.43 5.95 1.82
CA GLY A 263 18.53 5.95 3.29
C GLY A 263 17.56 4.98 3.98
N ARG A 264 17.11 3.93 3.28
CA ARG A 264 16.18 2.90 3.78
C ARG A 264 16.90 1.58 4.01
N SER A 265 16.40 0.77 4.94
CA SER A 265 16.91 -0.58 5.21
C SER A 265 15.91 -1.64 4.76
N LEU A 266 16.37 -2.74 4.19
CA LEU A 266 15.50 -3.82 3.70
C LEU A 266 15.17 -4.78 4.85
N ILE A 267 13.88 -5.02 5.07
CA ILE A 267 13.40 -5.86 6.17
C ILE A 267 13.56 -7.34 5.80
N ASN A 268 14.18 -8.13 6.68
CA ASN A 268 14.35 -9.57 6.49
C ASN A 268 13.24 -10.33 7.23
N TYR A 269 12.16 -10.66 6.51
CA TYR A 269 11.02 -11.35 7.11
C TYR A 269 11.31 -12.82 7.41
N TYR A 270 10.98 -13.23 8.62
CA TYR A 270 11.25 -14.58 9.12
C TYR A 270 10.28 -15.64 8.62
N GLY A 271 9.10 -15.35 8.08
CA GLY A 271 8.23 -16.41 7.55
C GLY A 271 6.76 -16.04 7.40
N ALA A 272 5.99 -16.94 6.78
CA ALA A 272 4.56 -16.75 6.53
C ALA A 272 3.69 -16.97 7.78
N GLU A 273 4.19 -17.66 8.79
CA GLU A 273 3.51 -17.96 10.07
C GLU A 273 4.04 -17.11 11.23
N THR A 274 3.30 -17.09 12.35
CA THR A 274 3.74 -16.34 13.53
C THR A 274 4.99 -17.01 14.10
N VAL A 275 6.14 -16.35 13.95
CA VAL A 275 7.44 -16.88 14.41
C VAL A 275 7.83 -16.41 15.81
N PHE A 276 7.25 -15.31 16.29
CA PHE A 276 7.53 -14.78 17.62
C PHE A 276 6.63 -15.45 18.66
N GLN A 277 7.19 -15.71 19.85
CA GLN A 277 6.39 -16.14 20.98
C GLN A 277 5.41 -15.02 21.38
N LYS A 278 4.12 -15.34 21.40
CA LYS A 278 3.03 -14.42 21.76
C LYS A 278 2.46 -14.78 23.12
N PHE A 279 2.22 -13.76 23.94
CA PHE A 279 1.54 -13.84 25.22
C PHE A 279 0.36 -12.87 25.22
N SER A 280 -0.76 -13.26 25.80
CA SER A 280 -1.90 -12.34 25.89
C SER A 280 -1.69 -11.34 27.03
N ALA A 281 -2.05 -10.06 26.83
CA ALA A 281 -2.00 -9.07 27.91
C ALA A 281 -2.91 -9.47 29.09
N VAL A 282 -4.02 -10.16 28.81
CA VAL A 282 -4.94 -10.67 29.83
C VAL A 282 -4.29 -11.68 30.76
N GLU A 283 -3.39 -12.49 30.21
CA GLU A 283 -2.65 -13.54 30.91
C GLU A 283 -1.57 -12.96 31.81
N ILE A 284 -0.86 -11.94 31.31
CA ILE A 284 0.15 -11.20 32.07
C ILE A 284 -0.49 -10.49 33.27
N LEU A 285 -1.64 -9.85 33.08
CA LEU A 285 -2.38 -9.19 34.15
C LEU A 285 -2.93 -10.18 35.18
N ALA A 286 -3.22 -11.42 34.78
CA ALA A 286 -3.65 -12.47 35.69
C ALA A 286 -2.52 -13.06 36.56
N GLY A 287 -1.25 -12.70 36.30
CA GLY A 287 -0.09 -13.12 37.12
C GLY A 287 0.49 -14.49 36.75
N ASN A 288 -0.01 -15.13 35.69
CA ASN A 288 0.64 -16.30 35.11
C ASN A 288 1.81 -15.80 34.23
N PHE A 289 2.87 -16.59 34.01
CA PHE A 289 3.94 -16.31 32.99
C PHE A 289 5.18 -15.48 33.39
N ALA A 290 5.37 -15.06 34.65
CA ALA A 290 6.50 -14.19 35.06
C ALA A 290 7.92 -14.73 34.77
N ALA A 291 8.13 -16.06 34.75
CA ALA A 291 9.46 -16.63 34.49
C ALA A 291 9.87 -16.62 33.01
N ARG A 292 8.91 -16.49 32.07
CA ARG A 292 9.17 -16.65 30.61
C ARG A 292 9.62 -15.36 29.92
N LEU A 293 9.47 -14.22 30.59
CA LEU A 293 9.79 -12.88 30.06
C LEU A 293 11.12 -12.33 30.58
N ALA A 294 11.77 -13.03 31.51
CA ALA A 294 13.02 -12.58 32.11
C ALA A 294 14.13 -12.38 31.06
N GLY A 295 14.72 -11.19 31.03
CA GLY A 295 15.78 -10.82 30.08
C GLY A 295 15.32 -10.67 28.63
N LYS A 296 14.01 -10.69 28.36
CA LYS A 296 13.44 -10.55 27.00
C LYS A 296 13.13 -9.10 26.66
N ILE A 297 13.18 -8.77 25.38
CA ILE A 297 12.65 -7.52 24.83
C ILE A 297 11.18 -7.78 24.47
N VAL A 298 10.28 -7.09 25.16
CA VAL A 298 8.83 -7.32 25.09
C VAL A 298 8.17 -6.20 24.30
N PHE A 299 7.61 -6.52 23.15
CA PHE A 299 6.77 -5.58 22.40
C PHE A 299 5.31 -5.76 22.82
N VAL A 300 4.69 -4.68 23.29
CA VAL A 300 3.29 -4.63 23.70
C VAL A 300 2.51 -3.89 22.63
N GLY A 301 1.52 -4.54 22.01
CA GLY A 301 0.73 -3.92 20.95
C GLY A 301 -0.70 -4.45 20.90
N VAL A 302 -1.59 -3.69 20.27
CA VAL A 302 -3.00 -4.07 20.11
C VAL A 302 -3.14 -4.98 18.89
N THR A 303 -3.76 -6.14 19.02
CA THR A 303 -3.98 -7.06 17.88
C THR A 303 -5.41 -7.57 17.79
N ALA A 304 -6.30 -7.08 18.64
CA ALA A 304 -7.72 -7.40 18.62
C ALA A 304 -8.37 -6.99 17.30
N ALA A 305 -9.39 -7.74 16.87
CA ALA A 305 -10.07 -7.50 15.61
C ALA A 305 -10.68 -6.07 15.57
N GLY A 306 -10.52 -5.38 14.44
CA GLY A 306 -11.10 -4.05 14.21
C GLY A 306 -10.38 -2.87 14.87
N THR A 307 -9.19 -3.06 15.46
CA THR A 307 -8.45 -1.98 16.16
C THR A 307 -7.09 -1.59 15.61
N GLN A 308 -6.49 -2.40 14.72
CA GLN A 308 -5.26 -2.03 14.01
C GLN A 308 -5.36 -2.30 12.51
N ASP A 309 -4.70 -1.45 11.73
CA ASP A 309 -4.43 -1.68 10.31
C ASP A 309 -3.38 -2.80 10.17
N PHE A 310 -3.72 -3.84 9.42
CA PHE A 310 -2.77 -4.92 9.12
C PHE A 310 -1.87 -4.53 7.95
N LEU A 311 -0.59 -4.86 8.05
CA LEU A 311 0.40 -4.59 7.02
C LEU A 311 0.48 -5.75 6.05
N ARG A 312 0.50 -5.43 4.75
CA ARG A 312 0.86 -6.39 3.71
C ARG A 312 2.38 -6.47 3.62
N THR A 313 2.91 -7.68 3.69
CA THR A 313 4.34 -7.99 3.68
C THR A 313 4.63 -9.06 2.61
N PRO A 314 5.89 -9.25 2.18
CA PRO A 314 6.27 -10.30 1.22
C PRO A 314 5.82 -11.71 1.63
N VAL A 315 5.77 -11.96 2.94
CA VAL A 315 5.46 -13.27 3.53
C VAL A 315 3.99 -13.43 3.92
N ARG A 316 3.28 -12.35 4.24
CA ARG A 316 1.88 -12.39 4.71
C ARG A 316 1.10 -11.15 4.32
N ALA A 317 -0.15 -11.33 3.90
CA ALA A 317 -1.06 -10.23 3.57
C ALA A 317 -1.56 -9.43 4.78
N ARG A 318 -1.56 -10.04 5.98
CA ARG A 318 -2.06 -9.44 7.22
C ARG A 318 -1.09 -9.66 8.38
N MET A 319 -0.12 -8.75 8.55
CA MET A 319 0.81 -8.74 9.68
C MET A 319 0.50 -7.56 10.63
N PRO A 320 0.36 -7.78 11.95
CA PRO A 320 0.22 -6.68 12.91
C PRO A 320 1.42 -5.73 12.91
N GLY A 321 1.20 -4.43 13.13
CA GLY A 321 2.27 -3.42 13.17
C GLY A 321 3.34 -3.75 14.21
N VAL A 322 2.92 -4.18 15.40
CA VAL A 322 3.80 -4.62 16.49
C VAL A 322 4.71 -5.80 16.10
N GLU A 323 4.20 -6.74 15.29
CA GLU A 323 4.97 -7.90 14.82
C GLU A 323 6.01 -7.48 13.76
N LYS A 324 5.67 -6.49 12.92
CA LYS A 324 6.63 -5.89 11.98
C LYS A 324 7.74 -5.14 12.74
N LEU A 325 7.41 -4.37 13.78
CA LEU A 325 8.41 -3.66 14.58
C LEU A 325 9.35 -4.65 15.29
N ALA A 326 8.81 -5.72 15.85
CA ALA A 326 9.60 -6.81 16.42
C ALA A 326 10.50 -7.49 15.39
N THR A 327 10.00 -7.70 14.16
CA THR A 327 10.79 -8.24 13.04
C THR A 327 11.98 -7.36 12.72
N SER A 328 11.76 -6.05 12.52
CA SER A 328 12.83 -5.09 12.23
C SER A 328 13.85 -5.00 13.37
N THR A 329 13.40 -5.01 14.63
CA THR A 329 14.31 -5.01 15.78
C THR A 329 15.14 -6.29 15.85
N ALA A 330 14.53 -7.46 15.65
CA ALA A 330 15.24 -8.73 15.63
C ALA A 330 16.29 -8.75 14.50
N ASN A 331 15.96 -8.27 13.29
CA ASN A 331 16.94 -8.19 12.20
C ASN A 331 18.18 -7.37 12.60
N ILE A 332 17.97 -6.22 13.25
CA ILE A 332 19.08 -5.35 13.69
C ILE A 332 19.92 -6.02 14.79
N LEU A 333 19.27 -6.62 15.80
CA LEU A 333 19.95 -7.27 16.91
C LEU A 333 20.72 -8.51 16.51
N ASN A 334 20.15 -9.33 15.61
CA ASN A 334 20.76 -10.57 15.15
C ASN A 334 21.73 -10.35 13.98
N ARG A 335 21.82 -9.13 13.44
CA ARG A 335 22.62 -8.78 12.24
C ARG A 335 22.14 -9.50 10.97
N GLU A 336 20.85 -9.81 10.91
CA GLU A 336 20.17 -10.50 9.80
C GLU A 336 19.48 -9.48 8.88
N VAL A 337 20.04 -8.28 8.73
CA VAL A 337 19.48 -7.24 7.86
C VAL A 337 19.83 -7.56 6.42
N LEU A 338 18.82 -7.59 5.53
CA LEU A 338 19.09 -7.81 4.11
C LEU A 338 19.90 -6.67 3.53
N THR A 339 20.99 -7.01 2.85
CA THR A 339 21.94 -6.02 2.32
C THR A 339 21.81 -5.89 0.82
N ARG A 340 21.78 -4.64 0.34
CA ARG A 340 22.01 -4.30 -1.07
C ARG A 340 23.15 -3.28 -1.16
N ARG A 341 24.39 -3.76 -1.25
CA ARG A 341 25.56 -2.87 -1.33
C ARG A 341 25.52 -2.05 -2.61
N ARG A 342 25.99 -0.80 -2.54
CA ARG A 342 26.13 0.09 -3.72
C ARG A 342 26.97 -0.55 -4.84
N SER A 343 27.98 -1.34 -4.49
CA SER A 343 28.82 -2.09 -5.44
C SER A 343 28.09 -3.21 -6.19
N MET A 344 26.92 -3.66 -5.71
CA MET A 344 26.16 -4.73 -6.38
C MET A 344 25.68 -4.33 -7.76
N LEU A 345 25.34 -3.05 -7.97
CA LEU A 345 24.96 -2.57 -9.30
C LEU A 345 26.09 -2.79 -10.31
N MET A 346 27.35 -2.51 -9.94
CA MET A 346 28.49 -2.73 -10.84
C MET A 346 28.72 -4.22 -11.13
N LEU A 347 28.55 -5.08 -10.12
CA LEU A 347 28.65 -6.53 -10.28
C LEU A 347 27.53 -7.08 -11.18
N GLU A 348 26.30 -6.60 -11.01
CA GLU A 348 25.14 -6.94 -11.85
C GLU A 348 25.37 -6.53 -13.32
N LEU A 349 25.86 -5.31 -13.55
CA LEU A 349 26.19 -4.83 -14.89
C LEU A 349 27.33 -5.63 -15.55
N LEU A 350 28.37 -5.96 -14.77
CA LEU A 350 29.47 -6.80 -15.26
C LEU A 350 29.00 -8.21 -15.60
N ALA A 351 28.21 -8.83 -14.71
CA ALA A 351 27.63 -10.14 -14.95
C ALA A 351 26.71 -10.13 -16.16
N MET A 352 25.92 -9.07 -16.37
CA MET A 352 25.09 -8.90 -17.56
C MET A 352 25.92 -8.85 -18.84
N ALA A 353 27.04 -8.11 -18.84
CA ALA A 353 27.94 -8.04 -19.98
C ALA A 353 28.59 -9.39 -20.29
N LEU A 354 29.14 -10.07 -19.27
CA LEU A 354 29.82 -11.35 -19.43
C LEU A 354 28.86 -12.48 -19.84
N LEU A 355 27.74 -12.63 -19.12
CA LEU A 355 26.74 -13.67 -19.39
C LEU A 355 25.98 -13.38 -20.69
N GLY A 356 25.71 -12.12 -21.01
CA GLY A 356 25.14 -11.74 -22.30
C GLY A 356 26.07 -12.06 -23.47
N ALA A 357 27.38 -11.80 -23.33
CA ALA A 357 28.37 -12.17 -24.34
C ALA A 357 28.49 -13.70 -24.50
N LEU A 358 28.48 -14.45 -23.39
CA LEU A 358 28.46 -15.91 -23.40
C LEU A 358 27.18 -16.42 -24.09
N ALA A 359 26.01 -15.87 -23.74
CA ALA A 359 24.73 -16.24 -24.33
C ALA A 359 24.71 -16.01 -25.85
N PHE A 360 25.24 -14.87 -26.30
CA PHE A 360 25.41 -14.57 -27.71
C PHE A 360 26.33 -15.58 -28.41
N TRP A 361 27.47 -15.92 -27.79
CA TRP A 361 28.42 -16.89 -28.32
C TRP A 361 27.80 -18.29 -28.45
N VAL A 362 27.09 -18.75 -27.41
CA VAL A 362 26.39 -20.04 -27.39
C VAL A 362 25.30 -20.08 -28.45
N GLY A 363 24.46 -19.05 -28.56
CA GLY A 363 23.40 -18.98 -29.57
C GLY A 363 23.93 -18.93 -31.01
N MET A 364 25.09 -18.30 -31.23
CA MET A 364 25.72 -18.18 -32.54
C MET A 364 26.49 -19.43 -32.97
N ARG A 365 27.00 -20.25 -32.04
CA ARG A 365 27.90 -21.40 -32.32
C ARG A 365 27.32 -22.76 -31.98
N GLY A 366 26.49 -22.90 -30.95
CA GLY A 366 25.93 -24.18 -30.52
C GLY A 366 24.82 -24.71 -31.44
N PRO A 367 24.64 -26.03 -31.62
CA PRO A 367 23.51 -26.57 -32.40
C PRO A 367 22.18 -26.24 -31.70
N GLN A 368 21.12 -25.98 -32.49
CA GLN A 368 19.90 -25.29 -32.04
C GLN A 368 19.24 -25.85 -30.77
N PRO A 369 19.00 -27.18 -30.62
CA PRO A 369 18.37 -27.69 -29.39
C PRO A 369 19.30 -27.58 -28.17
N TYR A 370 20.59 -27.84 -28.35
CA TYR A 370 21.58 -27.78 -27.27
C TYR A 370 21.88 -26.34 -26.84
N ALA A 371 21.85 -25.38 -27.77
CA ALA A 371 22.04 -23.96 -27.47
C ALA A 371 20.89 -23.40 -26.62
N SER A 372 19.64 -23.74 -26.95
CA SER A 372 18.47 -23.34 -26.14
C SER A 372 18.51 -23.94 -24.74
N VAL A 373 18.85 -25.23 -24.62
CA VAL A 373 18.99 -25.90 -23.31
C VAL A 373 20.12 -25.29 -22.49
N ALA A 374 21.27 -24.99 -23.11
CA ALA A 374 22.40 -24.36 -22.42
C ALA A 374 22.07 -22.95 -21.92
N LEU A 375 21.35 -22.15 -22.71
CA LEU A 375 20.91 -20.80 -22.31
C LEU A 375 19.90 -20.85 -21.15
N PHE A 376 18.94 -21.78 -21.20
CA PHE A 376 18.01 -22.00 -20.10
C PHE A 376 18.72 -22.47 -18.83
N GLY A 377 19.68 -23.41 -18.95
CA GLY A 377 20.49 -23.88 -17.84
C GLY A 377 21.32 -22.75 -17.21
N LEU A 378 21.88 -21.85 -18.01
CA LEU A 378 22.61 -20.68 -17.54
C LEU A 378 21.70 -19.71 -16.77
N ALA A 379 20.50 -19.45 -17.31
CA ALA A 379 19.50 -18.61 -16.68
C ALA A 379 19.04 -19.20 -15.32
N LEU A 380 18.75 -20.51 -15.29
CA LEU A 380 18.37 -21.21 -14.07
C LEU A 380 19.52 -21.20 -13.04
N ALA A 381 20.75 -21.46 -13.45
CA ALA A 381 21.92 -21.43 -12.57
C ALA A 381 22.13 -20.05 -11.94
N LEU A 382 21.98 -18.97 -12.72
CA LEU A 382 22.06 -17.61 -12.20
C LEU A 382 20.96 -17.35 -11.16
N TRP A 383 19.73 -17.76 -11.45
CA TRP A 383 18.60 -17.57 -10.54
C TRP A 383 18.77 -18.36 -9.24
N VAL A 384 19.16 -19.64 -9.32
CA VAL A 384 19.44 -20.50 -8.15
C VAL A 384 20.60 -19.94 -7.33
N THR A 385 21.66 -19.46 -7.97
CA THR A 385 22.79 -18.83 -7.27
C THR A 385 22.36 -17.56 -6.54
N SER A 386 21.50 -16.75 -7.17
CA SER A 386 20.94 -15.54 -6.57
C SER A 386 20.07 -15.86 -5.35
N PHE A 387 19.23 -16.89 -5.45
CA PHE A 387 18.47 -17.40 -4.30
C PHE A 387 19.39 -17.94 -3.20
N GLY A 388 20.48 -18.64 -3.56
CA GLY A 388 21.48 -19.12 -2.62
C GLY A 388 22.07 -17.98 -1.78
N PHE A 389 22.56 -16.92 -2.42
CA PHE A 389 23.08 -15.73 -1.71
C PHE A 389 22.04 -15.06 -0.81
N PHE A 390 20.78 -14.98 -1.26
CA PHE A 390 19.68 -14.46 -0.46
C PHE A 390 19.41 -15.34 0.76
N ALA A 391 19.39 -16.66 0.59
CA ALA A 391 19.04 -17.61 1.65
C ALA A 391 20.17 -17.83 2.67
N SER A 392 21.43 -17.77 2.24
CA SER A 392 22.59 -18.08 3.11
C SER A 392 23.32 -16.87 3.66
N SER A 393 23.19 -15.71 3.02
CA SER A 393 24.05 -14.54 3.29
C SER A 393 23.29 -13.22 3.35
N ASP A 394 21.95 -13.28 3.40
CA ASP A 394 21.07 -12.12 3.46
C ASP A 394 21.41 -11.05 2.40
N LEU A 395 21.87 -11.51 1.23
CA LEU A 395 22.35 -10.66 0.16
C LEU A 395 21.35 -10.68 -0.98
N TRP A 396 20.72 -9.54 -1.27
CA TRP A 396 19.74 -9.46 -2.34
C TRP A 396 20.35 -8.99 -3.66
N PHE A 397 20.50 -9.94 -4.59
CA PHE A 397 20.87 -9.71 -5.99
C PHE A 397 19.61 -9.53 -6.85
N LYS A 398 19.65 -8.68 -7.88
CA LYS A 398 18.55 -8.47 -8.85
C LYS A 398 18.78 -9.27 -10.15
N PRO A 399 18.35 -10.56 -10.22
CA PRO A 399 18.66 -11.41 -11.38
C PRO A 399 17.76 -11.19 -12.59
N MET A 400 16.53 -10.71 -12.42
CA MET A 400 15.51 -10.72 -13.48
C MET A 400 15.94 -9.89 -14.68
N GLY A 401 16.57 -8.75 -14.43
CA GLY A 401 17.18 -7.96 -15.49
C GLY A 401 18.17 -8.78 -16.34
N LEU A 402 19.11 -9.45 -15.68
CA LEU A 402 20.12 -10.27 -16.36
C LEU A 402 19.49 -11.44 -17.14
N LEU A 403 18.48 -12.09 -16.57
CA LEU A 403 17.79 -13.21 -17.22
C LEU A 403 17.08 -12.78 -18.51
N ILE A 404 16.39 -11.63 -18.48
CA ILE A 404 15.73 -11.09 -19.66
C ILE A 404 16.75 -10.73 -20.74
N ALA A 405 17.87 -10.11 -20.36
CA ALA A 405 18.96 -9.79 -21.29
C ALA A 405 19.54 -11.05 -21.94
N ILE A 406 19.87 -12.08 -21.15
CA ILE A 406 20.37 -13.38 -21.63
C ILE A 406 19.37 -14.02 -22.61
N GLY A 407 18.07 -14.04 -22.26
CA GLY A 407 17.02 -14.62 -23.09
C GLY A 407 16.85 -13.92 -24.44
N LEU A 408 16.80 -12.57 -24.45
CA LEU A 408 16.66 -11.78 -25.67
C LEU A 408 17.87 -11.94 -26.60
N ILE A 409 19.08 -11.86 -26.05
CA ILE A 409 20.32 -12.01 -26.82
C ILE A 409 20.42 -13.42 -27.41
N GLY A 410 20.07 -14.44 -26.63
CA GLY A 410 20.01 -15.82 -27.09
C GLY A 410 19.01 -16.04 -28.23
N ALA A 411 17.79 -15.49 -28.11
CA ALA A 411 16.75 -15.59 -29.14
C ALA A 411 17.15 -14.89 -30.46
N ILE A 412 17.80 -13.73 -30.38
CA ILE A 412 18.30 -13.01 -31.56
C ILE A 412 19.43 -13.79 -32.25
N ALA A 413 20.30 -14.45 -31.48
CA ALA A 413 21.36 -15.27 -32.04
C ALA A 413 20.81 -16.52 -32.76
N LEU A 414 19.78 -17.16 -32.19
CA LEU A 414 19.14 -18.36 -32.75
C LEU A 414 18.30 -18.07 -34.02
N SER A 415 17.57 -16.95 -34.06
CA SER A 415 16.69 -16.60 -35.19
C SER A 415 17.43 -16.27 -36.50
N ARG A 416 18.74 -16.03 -36.45
CA ARG A 416 19.55 -15.55 -37.59
C ARG A 416 20.26 -16.65 -38.40
N ARG A 417 20.08 -17.93 -38.07
CA ARG A 417 20.75 -19.06 -38.75
C ARG A 417 20.08 -19.61 -40.03
N GLY A 418 18.90 -19.12 -40.45
CA GLY A 418 18.15 -19.59 -41.65
C GLY A 418 17.53 -20.99 -41.44
N HIS A 419 16.33 -21.37 -41.89
CA HIS A 419 15.48 -20.95 -43.01
C HIS A 419 14.02 -21.50 -42.84
N LYS A 420 13.09 -20.93 -43.63
CA LYS A 420 11.69 -21.31 -43.98
C LYS A 420 10.58 -21.21 -42.88
N PRO A 421 9.38 -20.70 -43.25
CA PRO A 421 8.22 -20.70 -42.36
C PRO A 421 7.76 -22.16 -42.20
N VAL A 422 8.05 -22.75 -41.06
CA VAL A 422 7.42 -24.00 -40.65
C VAL A 422 6.01 -23.63 -40.21
N GLN A 423 5.00 -24.20 -40.89
CA GLN A 423 3.63 -24.22 -40.41
C GLN A 423 3.66 -24.79 -38.98
N THR A 424 3.40 -23.94 -37.99
CA THR A 424 3.30 -24.35 -36.60
C THR A 424 2.02 -25.15 -36.44
N ALA A 425 2.16 -26.47 -36.51
CA ALA A 425 1.22 -27.38 -35.89
C ALA A 425 1.17 -27.03 -34.39
N ALA A 426 -0.03 -26.67 -33.94
CA ALA A 426 -0.35 -26.40 -32.56
C ALA A 426 -0.03 -27.64 -31.70
N LEU A 427 1.04 -27.56 -30.92
CA LEU A 427 1.19 -28.33 -29.69
C LEU A 427 1.17 -27.33 -28.54
N SER A 428 0.01 -27.26 -27.93
CA SER A 428 -0.29 -26.55 -26.70
C SER A 428 0.53 -27.10 -25.54
N PHE A 429 1.34 -26.25 -24.92
CA PHE A 429 1.58 -26.32 -23.48
C PHE A 429 1.71 -24.90 -22.91
N ASP A 430 0.98 -24.71 -21.81
CA ASP A 430 0.50 -23.45 -21.27
C ASP A 430 1.60 -22.71 -20.51
N ALA A 431 2.19 -21.69 -21.14
CA ALA A 431 3.06 -20.73 -20.49
C ALA A 431 2.24 -19.48 -20.20
N THR A 432 2.05 -19.19 -18.92
CA THR A 432 1.37 -18.02 -18.37
C THR A 432 1.62 -16.76 -19.19
N ARG A 433 0.55 -16.34 -19.89
CA ARG A 433 0.45 -15.20 -20.79
C ARG A 433 1.10 -13.94 -20.22
N LEU A 434 2.13 -13.43 -20.91
CA LEU A 434 2.21 -12.00 -21.16
C LEU A 434 0.94 -11.65 -21.91
N GLU A 435 0.04 -10.90 -21.29
CA GLU A 435 -1.29 -10.66 -21.85
C GLU A 435 -1.23 -9.74 -23.05
N GLU A 436 -1.06 -10.34 -24.22
CA GLU A 436 -1.48 -9.73 -25.47
C GLU A 436 -2.95 -9.33 -25.35
N MET A 437 -3.23 -8.07 -25.66
CA MET A 437 -4.58 -7.53 -25.72
C MET A 437 -5.45 -8.48 -26.58
N PRO A 438 -6.57 -9.01 -26.04
CA PRO A 438 -7.38 -9.96 -26.78
C PRO A 438 -7.88 -9.29 -28.06
N ARG A 439 -7.75 -9.93 -29.23
CA ARG A 439 -8.28 -9.37 -30.48
C ARG A 439 -9.82 -9.28 -30.47
N ARG A 440 -10.49 -10.11 -29.68
CA ARG A 440 -11.94 -10.19 -29.58
C ARG A 440 -12.38 -10.62 -28.18
N ILE A 441 -13.47 -10.06 -27.68
CA ILE A 441 -14.17 -10.51 -26.46
C ILE A 441 -15.65 -10.67 -26.82
N GLY A 442 -16.15 -11.90 -26.70
CA GLY A 442 -17.48 -12.26 -27.21
C GLY A 442 -17.59 -11.93 -28.71
N ARG A 443 -18.59 -11.16 -29.09
CA ARG A 443 -18.74 -10.67 -30.47
C ARG A 443 -17.92 -9.44 -30.81
N TYR A 444 -17.40 -8.73 -29.82
CA TYR A 444 -16.79 -7.41 -29.99
C TYR A 444 -15.32 -7.51 -30.36
N GLU A 445 -14.92 -6.80 -31.40
CA GLU A 445 -13.52 -6.64 -31.79
C GLU A 445 -12.85 -5.61 -30.90
N ILE A 446 -11.70 -5.93 -30.32
CA ILE A 446 -11.00 -5.01 -29.41
C ILE A 446 -10.09 -4.09 -30.21
N VAL A 447 -10.25 -2.80 -29.98
CA VAL A 447 -9.51 -1.72 -30.64
C VAL A 447 -8.31 -1.29 -29.79
N GLY A 448 -8.50 -1.22 -28.46
CA GLY A 448 -7.48 -0.73 -27.54
C GLY A 448 -7.85 -0.97 -26.08
N GLU A 449 -6.90 -0.77 -25.17
CA GLU A 449 -7.14 -0.72 -23.73
C GLU A 449 -7.34 0.74 -23.32
N ILE A 450 -8.46 1.06 -22.66
CA ILE A 450 -8.81 2.43 -22.24
C ILE A 450 -8.38 2.68 -20.78
N GLY A 451 -8.32 1.62 -19.96
CA GLY A 451 -7.87 1.73 -18.58
C GLY A 451 -7.90 0.42 -17.81
N GLU A 452 -7.28 0.43 -16.64
CA GLU A 452 -7.22 -0.69 -15.70
C GLU A 452 -7.87 -0.26 -14.38
N GLY A 453 -8.93 -0.96 -13.98
CA GLY A 453 -9.59 -0.74 -12.69
C GLY A 453 -9.16 -1.79 -11.66
N ALA A 454 -9.57 -1.60 -10.40
CA ALA A 454 -9.26 -2.51 -9.29
C ALA A 454 -9.69 -3.98 -9.49
N MET A 455 -10.57 -4.26 -10.47
CA MET A 455 -11.21 -5.56 -10.70
C MET A 455 -10.94 -6.15 -12.10
N GLY A 456 -10.25 -5.41 -12.96
CA GLY A 456 -9.93 -5.84 -14.32
C GLY A 456 -9.81 -4.70 -15.32
N LYS A 457 -9.68 -5.05 -16.60
CA LYS A 457 -9.38 -4.11 -17.67
C LYS A 457 -10.62 -3.62 -18.40
N ILE A 458 -10.57 -2.37 -18.85
CA ILE A 458 -11.57 -1.74 -19.70
C ILE A 458 -10.99 -1.57 -21.10
N TYR A 459 -11.64 -2.18 -22.08
CA TYR A 459 -11.23 -2.14 -23.47
C TYR A 459 -12.18 -1.28 -24.32
N GLU A 460 -11.62 -0.58 -25.30
CA GLU A 460 -12.40 -0.06 -26.42
C GLU A 460 -12.65 -1.20 -27.38
N GLY A 461 -13.90 -1.36 -27.81
CA GLY A 461 -14.26 -2.33 -28.81
C GLY A 461 -15.21 -1.80 -29.87
N ARG A 462 -15.39 -2.60 -30.91
CA ARG A 462 -16.36 -2.39 -31.99
C ARG A 462 -17.32 -3.57 -32.03
N ASP A 463 -18.61 -3.27 -32.06
CA ASP A 463 -19.64 -4.23 -32.42
C ASP A 463 -19.66 -4.38 -33.94
N PRO A 464 -19.24 -5.52 -34.52
CA PRO A 464 -19.17 -5.67 -35.97
C PRO A 464 -20.56 -5.79 -36.61
N THR A 465 -21.60 -6.14 -35.85
CA THR A 465 -22.97 -6.29 -36.38
C THR A 465 -23.67 -4.95 -36.48
N LEU A 466 -23.60 -4.15 -35.41
CA LEU A 466 -24.23 -2.83 -35.36
C LEU A 466 -23.29 -1.70 -35.80
N ASN A 467 -22.04 -2.03 -36.09
CA ASN A 467 -20.99 -1.10 -36.48
C ASN A 467 -20.84 0.12 -35.53
N ARG A 468 -20.82 -0.14 -34.22
CA ARG A 468 -20.74 0.89 -33.18
C ARG A 468 -19.58 0.66 -32.22
N ARG A 469 -19.09 1.75 -31.61
CA ARG A 469 -18.07 1.71 -30.56
C ARG A 469 -18.69 1.35 -29.22
N VAL A 470 -17.97 0.56 -28.43
CA VAL A 470 -18.39 0.10 -27.11
C VAL A 470 -17.22 0.15 -26.14
N ALA A 471 -17.50 0.35 -24.85
CA ALA A 471 -16.56 0.09 -23.78
C ALA A 471 -16.83 -1.31 -23.21
N ILE A 472 -15.79 -2.11 -22.97
CA ILE A 472 -15.90 -3.49 -22.52
C ILE A 472 -15.12 -3.65 -21.22
N LYS A 473 -15.86 -3.76 -20.11
CA LYS A 473 -15.28 -4.01 -18.79
C LYS A 473 -15.18 -5.50 -18.55
N THR A 474 -13.99 -5.97 -18.19
CA THR A 474 -13.72 -7.40 -17.92
C THR A 474 -13.40 -7.63 -16.45
N ILE A 475 -13.76 -8.80 -15.93
CA ILE A 475 -13.26 -9.30 -14.63
C ILE A 475 -12.47 -10.58 -14.87
N ARG A 476 -11.35 -10.72 -14.16
CA ARG A 476 -10.50 -11.91 -14.20
C ARG A 476 -10.72 -12.78 -12.98
N SER A 477 -10.53 -14.08 -13.15
CA SER A 477 -10.37 -15.01 -12.04
C SER A 477 -9.14 -14.57 -11.24
N LEU A 478 -9.34 -14.12 -9.99
CA LEU A 478 -8.24 -13.69 -9.14
C LEU A 478 -7.44 -14.93 -8.72
N SER A 479 -6.15 -14.94 -9.03
CA SER A 479 -5.23 -16.00 -8.62
C SER A 479 -5.05 -15.96 -7.10
N GLY A 480 -5.47 -17.05 -6.42
CA GLY A 480 -5.41 -17.17 -4.96
C GLY A 480 -6.78 -17.40 -4.28
N LEU A 481 -7.89 -17.20 -4.99
CA LEU A 481 -9.22 -17.58 -4.51
C LEU A 481 -9.56 -19.03 -4.89
N SER A 482 -10.30 -19.72 -4.02
CA SER A 482 -10.83 -21.05 -4.34
C SER A 482 -11.71 -20.98 -5.61
N ALA A 483 -11.78 -22.07 -6.38
CA ALA A 483 -12.64 -22.15 -7.57
C ALA A 483 -14.10 -21.76 -7.26
N SER A 484 -14.61 -22.11 -6.06
CA SER A 484 -15.95 -21.78 -5.60
C SER A 484 -16.17 -20.28 -5.30
N SER A 485 -15.10 -19.57 -4.93
CA SER A 485 -15.15 -18.13 -4.62
C SER A 485 -15.11 -17.31 -5.91
N ASN A 486 -14.30 -17.74 -6.89
CA ASN A 486 -14.27 -17.14 -8.23
C ASN A 486 -15.60 -17.32 -8.97
N GLU A 487 -16.27 -18.47 -8.84
CA GLU A 487 -17.59 -18.69 -9.44
C GLU A 487 -18.66 -17.76 -8.84
N ARG A 488 -18.73 -17.67 -7.50
CA ARG A 488 -19.69 -16.78 -6.81
C ARG A 488 -19.50 -15.30 -7.20
N MET A 489 -18.26 -14.89 -7.41
CA MET A 489 -17.89 -13.55 -7.85
C MET A 489 -18.35 -13.26 -9.28
N ARG A 490 -18.12 -14.18 -10.22
CA ARG A 490 -18.60 -14.05 -11.61
C ARG A 490 -20.12 -13.99 -11.68
N GLN A 491 -20.82 -14.87 -10.97
CA GLN A 491 -22.28 -14.90 -10.95
C GLN A 491 -22.87 -13.58 -10.44
N ARG A 492 -22.30 -13.03 -9.38
CA ARG A 492 -22.72 -11.72 -8.86
C ARG A 492 -22.41 -10.58 -9.84
N PHE A 493 -21.27 -10.62 -10.53
CA PHE A 493 -20.89 -9.60 -11.52
C PHE A 493 -21.91 -9.52 -12.65
N LEU A 494 -22.30 -10.68 -13.18
CA LEU A 494 -23.34 -10.75 -14.20
C LEU A 494 -24.71 -10.36 -13.65
N HIS A 495 -25.04 -10.75 -12.42
CA HIS A 495 -26.33 -10.40 -11.80
C HIS A 495 -26.49 -8.89 -11.57
N GLU A 496 -25.45 -8.20 -11.11
CA GLU A 496 -25.51 -6.74 -10.94
C GLU A 496 -25.52 -6.00 -12.27
N ALA A 497 -24.80 -6.51 -13.28
CA ALA A 497 -24.88 -5.98 -14.63
C ALA A 497 -26.29 -6.12 -15.24
N GLN A 498 -26.98 -7.24 -14.96
CA GLN A 498 -28.37 -7.45 -15.39
C GLN A 498 -29.33 -6.47 -14.70
N ALA A 499 -29.17 -6.25 -13.39
CA ALA A 499 -29.98 -5.29 -12.65
C ALA A 499 -29.79 -3.84 -13.18
N ALA A 500 -28.54 -3.45 -13.45
CA ALA A 500 -28.23 -2.16 -14.05
C ALA A 500 -28.67 -2.05 -15.52
N GLY A 501 -28.62 -3.14 -16.29
CA GLY A 501 -29.01 -3.17 -17.69
C GLY A 501 -30.51 -3.00 -17.94
N ALA A 502 -31.35 -3.18 -16.90
CA ALA A 502 -32.78 -2.85 -16.97
C ALA A 502 -33.06 -1.34 -16.87
N LEU A 503 -32.07 -0.52 -16.52
CA LEU A 503 -32.22 0.93 -16.39
C LEU A 503 -32.07 1.61 -17.76
N ASN A 504 -33.05 2.43 -18.13
CA ASN A 504 -32.99 3.25 -19.33
C ASN A 504 -33.24 4.71 -18.97
N HIS A 505 -32.16 5.50 -18.86
CA HIS A 505 -32.20 6.89 -18.47
C HIS A 505 -31.10 7.68 -19.20
N PRO A 506 -31.36 8.91 -19.67
CA PRO A 506 -30.35 9.70 -20.41
C PRO A 506 -29.04 9.92 -19.64
N ASN A 507 -29.13 9.99 -18.30
CA ASN A 507 -27.98 10.19 -17.41
C ASN A 507 -27.42 8.91 -16.78
N ILE A 508 -27.80 7.72 -17.26
CA ILE A 508 -27.21 6.43 -16.88
C ILE A 508 -26.50 5.85 -18.10
N VAL A 509 -25.32 5.25 -17.89
CA VAL A 509 -24.60 4.55 -18.96
C VAL A 509 -25.41 3.34 -19.44
N THR A 510 -25.57 3.18 -20.76
CA THR A 510 -26.36 2.06 -21.29
C THR A 510 -25.51 0.80 -21.32
N ILE A 511 -25.99 -0.28 -20.70
CA ILE A 511 -25.39 -1.61 -20.81
C ILE A 511 -26.02 -2.33 -22.01
N TYR A 512 -25.19 -2.78 -22.95
CA TYR A 512 -25.64 -3.49 -24.14
C TYR A 512 -25.66 -5.00 -23.96
N GLN A 513 -24.70 -5.54 -23.22
CA GLN A 513 -24.57 -6.96 -22.98
C GLN A 513 -23.74 -7.22 -21.72
N ALA A 514 -24.13 -8.23 -20.96
CA ALA A 514 -23.31 -8.83 -19.91
C ALA A 514 -23.29 -10.34 -20.18
N ASP A 515 -22.10 -10.91 -20.39
CA ASP A 515 -21.97 -12.29 -20.84
C ASP A 515 -20.58 -12.86 -20.52
N GLU A 516 -20.38 -14.12 -20.86
CA GLU A 516 -19.10 -14.82 -20.74
C GLU A 516 -18.55 -15.23 -22.11
N ALA A 517 -17.26 -15.03 -22.32
CA ALA A 517 -16.57 -15.45 -23.54
C ALA A 517 -15.15 -15.93 -23.22
N GLY A 518 -14.94 -17.25 -23.30
CA GLY A 518 -13.66 -17.87 -22.96
C GLY A 518 -13.29 -17.57 -21.50
N PRO A 519 -12.11 -16.99 -21.21
CA PRO A 519 -11.71 -16.68 -19.84
C PRO A 519 -12.38 -15.43 -19.26
N TYR A 520 -13.10 -14.63 -20.07
CA TYR A 520 -13.62 -13.32 -19.66
C TYR A 520 -15.09 -13.40 -19.26
N SER A 521 -15.45 -12.90 -18.08
CA SER A 521 -16.78 -12.30 -17.88
C SER A 521 -16.67 -10.85 -18.30
N TYR A 522 -17.60 -10.35 -19.09
CA TYR A 522 -17.53 -8.99 -19.60
C TYR A 522 -18.89 -8.29 -19.60
N ILE A 523 -18.83 -6.96 -19.48
CA ILE A 523 -19.96 -6.06 -19.69
C ILE A 523 -19.59 -5.13 -20.82
N ALA A 524 -20.32 -5.20 -21.93
CA ALA A 524 -20.24 -4.25 -23.02
C ALA A 524 -21.26 -3.13 -22.80
N MET A 525 -20.79 -1.89 -22.80
CA MET A 525 -21.57 -0.69 -22.49
C MET A 525 -21.29 0.44 -23.49
N GLU A 526 -22.09 1.49 -23.41
CA GLU A 526 -21.91 2.73 -24.15
C GLU A 526 -20.49 3.26 -23.98
N TYR A 527 -19.80 3.53 -25.10
CA TYR A 527 -18.51 4.20 -25.07
C TYR A 527 -18.72 5.71 -24.92
N LEU A 528 -18.26 6.28 -23.81
CA LEU A 528 -18.41 7.69 -23.49
C LEU A 528 -17.11 8.45 -23.73
N GLU A 529 -17.18 9.53 -24.50
CA GLU A 529 -16.07 10.47 -24.67
C GLU A 529 -16.27 11.68 -23.79
N GLY A 530 -15.36 11.91 -22.85
CA GLY A 530 -15.53 12.98 -21.88
C GLY A 530 -14.43 13.01 -20.85
N LYS A 531 -14.73 13.70 -19.74
CA LYS A 531 -13.90 13.72 -18.53
C LYS A 531 -14.71 13.21 -17.35
N THR A 532 -14.07 12.49 -16.43
CA THR A 532 -14.73 12.13 -15.18
C THR A 532 -14.92 13.36 -14.30
N PHE A 533 -15.85 13.31 -13.34
CA PHE A 533 -15.99 14.39 -12.36
C PHE A 533 -14.73 14.51 -11.50
N GLU A 534 -13.97 13.42 -11.32
CA GLU A 534 -12.65 13.46 -10.65
C GLU A 534 -11.68 14.39 -11.40
N GLU A 535 -11.57 14.25 -12.72
CA GLU A 535 -10.74 15.13 -13.55
C GLU A 535 -11.26 16.57 -13.59
N VAL A 536 -12.59 16.75 -13.58
CA VAL A 536 -13.22 18.07 -13.53
C VAL A 536 -12.90 18.76 -12.20
N ILE A 537 -13.08 18.08 -11.07
CA ILE A 537 -12.80 18.61 -9.72
C ILE A 537 -11.31 18.95 -9.59
N ALA A 538 -10.42 18.04 -9.99
CA ALA A 538 -8.97 18.25 -9.90
C ALA A 538 -8.51 19.51 -10.64
N ARG A 539 -9.18 19.86 -11.75
CA ARG A 539 -8.83 21.00 -12.59
C ARG A 539 -9.58 22.29 -12.24
N GLU A 540 -10.87 22.20 -11.91
CA GLU A 540 -11.80 23.34 -11.85
C GLU A 540 -12.26 23.70 -10.43
N ALA A 541 -12.08 22.83 -9.42
CA ALA A 541 -12.57 23.11 -8.06
C ALA A 541 -11.74 24.21 -7.35
N PRO A 542 -12.32 25.03 -6.45
CA PRO A 542 -13.73 25.07 -6.09
C PRO A 542 -14.60 25.60 -7.26
N LEU A 543 -15.68 24.88 -7.58
CA LEU A 543 -16.60 25.24 -8.66
C LEU A 543 -17.63 26.27 -8.20
N ALA A 544 -18.08 27.14 -9.11
CA ALA A 544 -19.21 28.05 -8.86
C ALA A 544 -20.51 27.25 -8.64
N LEU A 545 -21.41 27.81 -7.82
CA LEU A 545 -22.64 27.12 -7.40
C LEU A 545 -23.50 26.71 -8.60
N GLU A 546 -23.69 27.58 -9.58
CA GLU A 546 -24.45 27.32 -10.80
C GLU A 546 -23.87 26.14 -11.59
N ARG A 547 -22.54 26.00 -11.57
CA ARG A 547 -21.85 24.89 -12.21
C ARG A 547 -22.04 23.59 -11.43
N ILE A 548 -22.03 23.64 -10.10
CA ILE A 548 -22.31 22.49 -9.23
C ILE A 548 -23.74 21.99 -9.48
N VAL A 549 -24.74 22.89 -9.43
CA VAL A 549 -26.15 22.57 -9.68
C VAL A 549 -26.32 21.94 -11.06
N LYS A 550 -25.78 22.57 -12.12
CA LYS A 550 -25.87 22.07 -13.50
C LYS A 550 -25.27 20.67 -13.68
N LEU A 551 -24.25 20.33 -12.91
CA LEU A 551 -23.56 19.03 -13.01
C LEU A 551 -24.20 17.94 -12.14
N LEU A 552 -24.66 18.28 -10.93
CA LEU A 552 -25.16 17.29 -9.96
C LEU A 552 -26.65 16.99 -10.10
N VAL A 553 -27.49 17.93 -10.53
CA VAL A 553 -28.94 17.67 -10.71
C VAL A 553 -29.19 16.46 -11.63
N PRO A 554 -28.53 16.32 -12.80
CA PRO A 554 -28.72 15.13 -13.64
C PRO A 554 -28.27 13.80 -12.99
N VAL A 555 -27.28 13.84 -12.08
CA VAL A 555 -26.86 12.66 -11.30
C VAL A 555 -27.93 12.28 -10.28
N CYS A 556 -28.54 13.27 -9.64
CA CYS A 556 -29.62 13.05 -8.67
C CYS A 556 -30.86 12.47 -9.35
N GLU A 557 -31.20 12.94 -10.55
CA GLU A 557 -32.30 12.40 -11.37
C GLU A 557 -32.03 10.94 -11.77
N ALA A 558 -30.80 10.62 -12.20
CA ALA A 558 -30.38 9.25 -12.50
C ALA A 558 -30.55 8.31 -11.28
N LEU A 559 -30.10 8.75 -10.10
CA LEU A 559 -30.22 7.97 -8.86
C LEU A 559 -31.67 7.81 -8.42
N ALA A 560 -32.48 8.87 -8.50
CA ALA A 560 -33.91 8.81 -8.21
C ALA A 560 -34.61 7.79 -9.12
N TYR A 561 -34.31 7.83 -10.43
CA TYR A 561 -34.83 6.86 -11.40
C TYR A 561 -34.45 5.42 -11.04
N ALA A 562 -33.18 5.17 -10.68
CA ALA A 562 -32.73 3.84 -10.28
C ALA A 562 -33.40 3.35 -8.99
N HIS A 563 -33.53 4.22 -7.98
CA HIS A 563 -34.14 3.90 -6.69
C HIS A 563 -35.60 3.47 -6.83
N THR A 564 -36.38 4.10 -7.73
CA THR A 564 -37.77 3.70 -8.00
C THR A 564 -37.91 2.29 -8.58
N ARG A 565 -36.82 1.73 -9.12
CA ARG A 565 -36.74 0.37 -9.67
C ARG A 565 -36.04 -0.61 -8.72
N GLY A 566 -35.82 -0.19 -7.47
CA GLY A 566 -35.17 -1.01 -6.45
C GLY A 566 -33.66 -1.18 -6.64
N VAL A 567 -33.03 -0.41 -7.55
CA VAL A 567 -31.59 -0.47 -7.80
C VAL A 567 -30.90 0.67 -7.03
N VAL A 568 -29.98 0.33 -6.13
CA VAL A 568 -29.16 1.28 -5.37
C VAL A 568 -27.73 1.23 -5.92
N HIS A 569 -27.09 2.38 -6.13
CA HIS A 569 -25.79 2.46 -6.80
C HIS A 569 -24.62 1.99 -5.93
N ARG A 570 -24.60 2.38 -4.64
CA ARG A 570 -23.63 1.95 -3.59
C ARG A 570 -22.17 2.38 -3.77
N ASP A 571 -21.76 2.84 -4.95
CA ASP A 571 -20.39 3.33 -5.22
C ASP A 571 -20.41 4.68 -5.95
N VAL A 572 -21.21 5.64 -5.47
CA VAL A 572 -21.25 6.99 -6.06
C VAL A 572 -19.98 7.74 -5.68
N LYS A 573 -19.18 8.13 -6.68
CA LYS A 573 -17.94 8.91 -6.51
C LYS A 573 -17.57 9.62 -7.82
N PRO A 574 -16.69 10.64 -7.79
CA PRO A 574 -16.36 11.43 -8.98
C PRO A 574 -15.78 10.60 -10.15
N ALA A 575 -15.06 9.52 -9.86
CA ALA A 575 -14.52 8.61 -10.88
C ALA A 575 -15.62 7.84 -11.65
N ASN A 576 -16.81 7.66 -11.06
CA ASN A 576 -17.93 6.92 -11.65
C ASN A 576 -18.98 7.85 -12.32
N ILE A 577 -18.68 9.14 -12.46
CA ILE A 577 -19.56 10.12 -13.11
C ILE A 577 -18.78 10.78 -14.23
N MET A 578 -19.30 10.76 -15.46
CA MET A 578 -18.63 11.33 -16.62
C MET A 578 -19.40 12.51 -17.20
N LEU A 579 -18.67 13.59 -17.51
CA LEU A 579 -19.13 14.71 -18.32
C LEU A 579 -18.67 14.48 -19.77
N THR A 580 -19.61 14.19 -20.65
CA THR A 580 -19.33 13.96 -22.08
C THR A 580 -18.91 15.25 -22.79
N ARG A 581 -18.24 15.13 -23.95
CA ARG A 581 -17.91 16.26 -24.83
C ARG A 581 -19.14 17.06 -25.27
N ALA A 582 -20.29 16.41 -25.37
CA ALA A 582 -21.58 17.04 -25.68
C ALA A 582 -22.20 17.78 -24.49
N GLY A 583 -21.58 17.76 -23.31
CA GLY A 583 -22.06 18.42 -22.10
C GLY A 583 -23.08 17.62 -21.28
N ALA A 584 -23.41 16.38 -21.70
CA ALA A 584 -24.28 15.49 -20.93
C ALA A 584 -23.52 14.80 -19.80
N VAL A 585 -24.17 14.63 -18.65
CA VAL A 585 -23.64 13.89 -17.49
C VAL A 585 -24.15 12.45 -17.51
N LYS A 586 -23.27 11.48 -17.26
CA LYS A 586 -23.56 10.05 -17.28
C LYS A 586 -23.02 9.40 -16.00
N LEU A 587 -23.90 8.72 -15.27
CA LEU A 587 -23.56 7.88 -14.13
C LEU A 587 -23.19 6.47 -14.62
N MET A 588 -22.06 5.96 -14.14
CA MET A 588 -21.44 4.70 -14.55
C MET A 588 -21.26 3.76 -13.35
N ASP A 589 -21.07 2.46 -13.59
CA ASP A 589 -20.62 1.49 -12.59
C ASP A 589 -21.52 1.32 -11.35
N PHE A 590 -22.78 0.91 -11.58
CA PHE A 590 -23.68 0.46 -10.52
C PHE A 590 -23.11 -0.76 -9.79
N GLY A 591 -22.71 -0.58 -8.54
CA GLY A 591 -22.62 -1.64 -7.53
C GLY A 591 -21.54 -2.71 -7.69
N ILE A 592 -20.93 -2.91 -8.87
CA ILE A 592 -20.04 -4.04 -9.20
C ILE A 592 -18.90 -4.27 -8.18
N ALA A 593 -18.51 -3.23 -7.44
CA ALA A 593 -17.53 -3.30 -6.37
C ALA A 593 -18.01 -4.01 -5.08
N HIS A 594 -19.31 -3.98 -4.76
CA HIS A 594 -19.89 -4.52 -3.51
C HIS A 594 -20.11 -6.04 -3.52
N ILE A 595 -20.01 -6.67 -4.69
CA ILE A 595 -20.01 -8.12 -4.88
C ILE A 595 -18.96 -8.81 -3.99
N PHE A 596 -17.87 -8.09 -3.76
CA PHE A 596 -16.68 -8.53 -3.07
C PHE A 596 -16.76 -8.22 -1.58
N SER A 597 -17.36 -7.10 -1.17
CA SER A 597 -17.45 -6.73 0.25
C SER A 597 -18.15 -7.81 1.08
N SER A 598 -19.25 -8.38 0.57
CA SER A 598 -20.04 -9.38 1.31
C SER A 598 -19.45 -10.80 1.28
N SER A 599 -18.70 -11.21 0.25
CA SER A 599 -17.99 -12.51 0.25
C SER A 599 -16.64 -12.42 0.95
N LEU A 600 -15.99 -11.25 0.93
CA LEU A 600 -14.76 -10.97 1.68
C LEU A 600 -15.02 -10.48 3.10
N THR A 601 -16.26 -10.30 3.57
CA THR A 601 -16.52 -10.07 5.00
C THR A 601 -16.07 -11.24 5.89
N GLN A 602 -15.95 -12.46 5.34
CA GLN A 602 -15.33 -13.59 6.06
C GLN A 602 -13.78 -13.57 6.03
N GLU A 603 -13.14 -12.74 5.21
CA GLU A 603 -11.66 -12.66 5.05
C GLU A 603 -11.06 -11.24 5.29
N GLY A 604 -11.88 -10.22 5.55
CA GLY A 604 -11.50 -8.92 6.10
C GLY A 604 -10.70 -7.98 5.18
N ALA A 605 -10.80 -8.10 3.85
CA ALA A 605 -10.26 -7.12 2.92
C ALA A 605 -11.37 -6.23 2.36
N LEU A 606 -11.57 -5.05 2.96
CA LEU A 606 -12.25 -3.94 2.29
C LEU A 606 -11.28 -3.37 1.25
N LEU A 607 -11.52 -3.64 -0.03
CA LEU A 607 -10.75 -3.06 -1.13
C LEU A 607 -11.21 -1.60 -1.35
N GLY A 608 -10.30 -0.64 -1.17
CA GLY A 608 -10.48 0.77 -1.55
C GLY A 608 -10.61 1.76 -0.39
N THR A 609 -10.31 3.05 -0.63
CA THR A 609 -10.44 4.12 0.38
C THR A 609 -11.91 4.50 0.59
N PRO A 610 -12.42 4.56 1.84
CA PRO A 610 -13.85 4.62 2.12
C PRO A 610 -14.47 6.02 1.94
N ASN A 611 -13.80 6.94 1.24
CA ASN A 611 -14.08 8.39 1.27
C ASN A 611 -15.53 8.80 0.94
N TYR A 612 -16.25 7.99 0.17
CA TYR A 612 -17.64 8.25 -0.25
C TYR A 612 -18.63 7.25 0.36
N MET A 613 -18.18 6.33 1.21
CA MET A 613 -19.05 5.34 1.86
C MET A 613 -19.93 6.00 2.92
N SER A 614 -21.17 5.54 3.03
CA SER A 614 -22.09 5.95 4.08
C SER A 614 -21.80 5.24 5.42
N PRO A 615 -22.22 5.81 6.57
CA PRO A 615 -22.11 5.17 7.88
C PRO A 615 -22.66 3.73 7.92
N GLU A 616 -23.81 3.49 7.29
CA GLU A 616 -24.43 2.16 7.20
C GLU A 616 -23.63 1.18 6.34
N GLN A 617 -22.92 1.67 5.30
CA GLN A 617 -21.97 0.83 4.53
C GLN A 617 -20.76 0.43 5.38
N ILE A 618 -20.20 1.37 6.15
CA ILE A 618 -19.07 1.11 7.05
C ILE A 618 -19.45 0.12 8.16
N ARG A 619 -20.68 0.18 8.69
CA ARG A 619 -21.18 -0.75 9.71
C ARG A 619 -21.65 -2.10 9.15
N GLY A 620 -21.70 -2.27 7.82
CA GLY A 620 -22.22 -3.47 7.19
C GLY A 620 -23.74 -3.65 7.36
N GLU A 621 -24.48 -2.56 7.56
CA GLU A 621 -25.93 -2.57 7.70
C GLU A 621 -26.63 -2.64 6.32
N LYS A 622 -27.97 -2.82 6.32
CA LYS A 622 -28.75 -2.83 5.08
C LYS A 622 -28.73 -1.45 4.42
N VAL A 623 -28.14 -1.40 3.22
CA VAL A 623 -27.99 -0.21 2.37
C VAL A 623 -29.26 0.06 1.55
N ASP A 624 -29.71 1.31 1.55
CA ASP A 624 -30.82 1.83 0.72
C ASP A 624 -30.37 3.07 -0.07
N GLY A 625 -31.29 3.68 -0.84
CA GLY A 625 -30.98 4.84 -1.68
C GLY A 625 -30.42 6.06 -0.93
N ARG A 626 -30.60 6.15 0.40
CA ARG A 626 -30.06 7.24 1.22
C ARG A 626 -28.56 7.13 1.45
N SER A 627 -27.95 5.98 1.17
CA SER A 627 -26.49 5.86 1.08
C SER A 627 -25.93 6.60 -0.14
N ASP A 628 -26.63 6.54 -1.28
CA ASP A 628 -26.22 7.27 -2.48
C ASP A 628 -26.36 8.79 -2.27
N ILE A 629 -27.36 9.23 -1.50
CA ILE A 629 -27.54 10.64 -1.10
C ILE A 629 -26.39 11.12 -0.22
N PHE A 630 -25.93 10.29 0.73
CA PHE A 630 -24.75 10.62 1.54
C PHE A 630 -23.52 10.84 0.66
N ALA A 631 -23.28 9.92 -0.28
CA ALA A 631 -22.18 10.02 -1.24
C ALA A 631 -22.29 11.26 -2.15
N LEU A 632 -23.50 11.62 -2.60
CA LEU A 632 -23.75 12.89 -3.31
C LEU A 632 -23.39 14.12 -2.45
N GLY A 633 -23.69 14.08 -1.15
CA GLY A 633 -23.27 15.12 -0.21
C GLY A 633 -21.75 15.28 -0.15
N VAL A 634 -21.01 14.17 -0.18
CA VAL A 634 -19.53 14.17 -0.24
C VAL A 634 -19.04 14.76 -1.56
N VAL A 635 -19.63 14.36 -2.69
CA VAL A 635 -19.27 14.89 -4.02
C VAL A 635 -19.55 16.40 -4.11
N ALA A 636 -20.72 16.85 -3.64
CA ALA A 636 -21.08 18.27 -3.62
C ALA A 636 -20.11 19.09 -2.77
N TYR A 637 -19.73 18.57 -1.59
CA TYR A 637 -18.72 19.18 -0.73
C TYR A 637 -17.37 19.34 -1.45
N GLU A 638 -16.91 18.28 -2.11
CA GLU A 638 -15.61 18.25 -2.79
C GLU A 638 -15.58 19.17 -4.02
N MET A 639 -16.68 19.21 -4.80
CA MET A 639 -16.83 20.16 -5.90
C MET A 639 -16.79 21.61 -5.40
N ALA A 640 -17.40 21.90 -4.25
CA ALA A 640 -17.50 23.25 -3.72
C ALA A 640 -16.23 23.76 -3.03
N THR A 641 -15.38 22.85 -2.53
CA THR A 641 -14.27 23.21 -1.63
C THR A 641 -12.90 22.67 -2.06
N ARG A 642 -12.83 21.80 -3.09
CA ARG A 642 -11.65 20.99 -3.48
C ARG A 642 -11.22 19.94 -2.42
N ASN A 643 -11.76 20.00 -1.21
CA ASN A 643 -11.42 19.10 -0.12
C ASN A 643 -12.54 18.10 0.12
N ARG A 644 -12.23 16.93 0.68
CA ARG A 644 -13.26 15.98 1.12
C ARG A 644 -13.71 16.34 2.55
N PRO A 645 -14.97 16.07 2.91
CA PRO A 645 -15.52 16.40 4.24
C PRO A 645 -14.90 15.59 5.38
N PHE A 646 -14.41 14.38 5.09
CA PHE A 646 -13.74 13.50 6.05
C PHE A 646 -12.32 13.23 5.54
N LEU A 647 -11.33 13.71 6.28
CA LEU A 647 -9.91 13.52 5.99
C LEU A 647 -9.31 12.52 6.97
N GLY A 648 -8.31 11.78 6.51
CA GLY A 648 -7.57 10.81 7.32
C GLY A 648 -6.51 10.11 6.48
N GLU A 649 -5.39 9.78 7.10
CA GLU A 649 -4.26 9.10 6.45
C GLU A 649 -4.43 7.57 6.41
N SER A 650 -5.43 7.06 7.13
CA SER A 650 -5.76 5.62 7.18
C SER A 650 -7.25 5.37 6.94
N MET A 651 -7.61 4.17 6.51
CA MET A 651 -9.01 3.80 6.35
C MET A 651 -9.78 3.91 7.67
N ALA A 652 -9.15 3.59 8.80
CA ALA A 652 -9.76 3.69 10.12
C ALA A 652 -10.10 5.14 10.50
N THR A 653 -9.20 6.09 10.24
CA THR A 653 -9.44 7.52 10.55
C THR A 653 -10.56 8.10 9.68
N ILE A 654 -10.57 7.78 8.39
CA ILE A 654 -11.65 8.20 7.47
C ILE A 654 -12.98 7.54 7.87
N SER A 655 -12.98 6.25 8.20
CA SER A 655 -14.17 5.53 8.65
C SER A 655 -14.71 6.11 9.96
N HIS A 656 -13.85 6.43 10.92
CA HIS A 656 -14.24 7.10 12.15
C HIS A 656 -14.83 8.49 11.85
N GLY A 657 -14.23 9.26 10.93
CA GLY A 657 -14.78 10.53 10.45
C GLY A 657 -16.16 10.38 9.83
N ILE A 658 -16.37 9.35 9.01
CA ILE A 658 -17.67 9.03 8.42
C ILE A 658 -18.68 8.66 9.52
N LEU A 659 -18.30 7.86 10.52
CA LEU A 659 -19.20 7.39 11.57
C LEU A 659 -19.56 8.45 12.62
N ALA A 660 -18.61 9.31 13.00
CA ALA A 660 -18.73 10.19 14.16
C ALA A 660 -18.13 11.60 13.96
N GLY A 661 -17.39 11.85 12.87
CA GLY A 661 -16.76 13.13 12.61
C GLY A 661 -17.75 14.22 12.17
N ALA A 662 -17.57 15.42 12.73
CA ALA A 662 -18.19 16.64 12.24
C ALA A 662 -17.48 17.13 10.98
N THR A 663 -18.23 17.76 10.07
CA THR A 663 -17.70 18.35 8.83
C THR A 663 -17.54 19.85 8.98
N ILE A 664 -16.44 20.40 8.50
CA ILE A 664 -16.25 21.85 8.37
C ILE A 664 -17.28 22.37 7.36
N PRO A 665 -18.11 23.38 7.67
CA PRO A 665 -19.06 23.95 6.70
C PRO A 665 -18.37 24.39 5.39
N PRO A 666 -18.91 24.05 4.20
CA PRO A 666 -18.34 24.46 2.93
C PRO A 666 -18.05 25.97 2.81
N SER A 667 -18.92 26.83 3.36
CA SER A 667 -18.75 28.28 3.33
C SER A 667 -17.51 28.79 4.07
N GLU A 668 -16.98 28.03 5.05
CA GLU A 668 -15.71 28.37 5.72
C GLU A 668 -14.49 28.15 4.80
N LEU A 669 -14.59 27.22 3.83
CA LEU A 669 -13.54 26.93 2.86
C LEU A 669 -13.73 27.69 1.54
N ASN A 670 -14.97 28.08 1.22
CA ASN A 670 -15.33 28.85 0.05
C ASN A 670 -16.40 29.90 0.41
N ALA A 671 -15.96 31.12 0.72
CA ALA A 671 -16.81 32.22 1.16
C ALA A 671 -17.85 32.70 0.11
N ASN A 672 -17.77 32.23 -1.14
CA ASN A 672 -18.73 32.56 -2.19
C ASN A 672 -20.00 31.69 -2.13
N LEU A 673 -20.06 30.69 -1.24
CA LEU A 673 -21.22 29.81 -1.12
C LEU A 673 -22.31 30.44 -0.22
N PRO A 674 -23.59 30.35 -0.59
CA PRO A 674 -24.67 30.78 0.28
C PRO A 674 -24.82 29.84 1.47
N ALA A 675 -25.30 30.36 2.61
CA ALA A 675 -25.58 29.54 3.80
C ALA A 675 -26.58 28.39 3.55
N GLY A 676 -27.38 28.48 2.48
CA GLY A 676 -28.25 27.38 2.03
C GLY A 676 -27.46 26.13 1.60
N PHE A 677 -26.27 26.31 1.02
CA PHE A 677 -25.41 25.21 0.58
C PHE A 677 -24.86 24.42 1.76
N ASP A 678 -24.46 25.09 2.85
CA ASP A 678 -24.00 24.41 4.07
C ASP A 678 -25.10 23.52 4.66
N ARG A 679 -26.34 24.04 4.75
CA ARG A 679 -27.49 23.28 5.24
C ARG A 679 -27.78 22.07 4.35
N LEU A 680 -27.66 22.24 3.03
CA LEU A 680 -27.87 21.16 2.07
C LEU A 680 -26.88 20.02 2.28
N VAL A 681 -25.59 20.33 2.36
CA VAL A 681 -24.54 19.32 2.55
C VAL A 681 -24.62 18.70 3.95
N GLN A 682 -24.84 19.51 4.98
CA GLN A 682 -24.99 19.02 6.35
C GLN A 682 -26.15 18.03 6.49
N LYS A 683 -27.30 18.30 5.83
CA LYS A 683 -28.45 17.38 5.84
C LYS A 683 -28.16 16.07 5.10
N ALA A 684 -27.45 16.12 3.97
CA ALA A 684 -27.04 14.91 3.24
C ALA A 684 -26.01 14.06 4.00
N LEU A 685 -25.10 14.70 4.75
CA LEU A 685 -24.04 14.05 5.51
C LEU A 685 -24.46 13.64 6.94
N GLN A 686 -25.75 13.70 7.28
CA GLN A 686 -26.25 13.23 8.56
C GLN A 686 -25.91 11.76 8.79
N LYS A 687 -25.48 11.43 10.00
CA LYS A 687 -25.04 10.06 10.31
C LYS A 687 -26.24 9.12 10.39
N ASP A 688 -27.33 9.59 10.97
CA ASP A 688 -28.62 8.93 10.93
C ASP A 688 -29.30 9.15 9.56
N ARG A 689 -29.47 8.06 8.80
CA ARG A 689 -30.14 8.06 7.49
C ARG A 689 -31.62 8.49 7.56
N ALA A 690 -32.26 8.46 8.73
CA ALA A 690 -33.63 8.94 8.89
C ALA A 690 -33.74 10.46 8.78
N VAL A 691 -32.65 11.18 9.06
CA VAL A 691 -32.57 12.64 9.07
C VAL A 691 -32.15 13.20 7.70
N ARG A 692 -31.53 12.37 6.85
CA ARG A 692 -31.17 12.72 5.46
C ARG A 692 -32.41 12.99 4.62
N TYR A 693 -32.21 13.54 3.42
CA TYR A 693 -33.26 13.60 2.40
C TYR A 693 -33.84 12.20 2.15
N ALA A 694 -35.15 12.11 1.98
CA ALA A 694 -35.82 10.83 1.84
C ALA A 694 -35.54 10.21 0.45
N THR A 695 -35.36 11.05 -0.57
CA THR A 695 -35.09 10.65 -1.95
C THR A 695 -34.01 11.51 -2.61
N ALA A 696 -33.35 10.97 -3.63
CA ALA A 696 -32.39 11.74 -4.43
C ALA A 696 -33.05 12.90 -5.19
N HIS A 697 -34.35 12.80 -5.48
CA HIS A 697 -35.12 13.89 -6.09
C HIS A 697 -35.28 15.08 -5.12
N GLU A 698 -35.58 14.83 -3.84
CA GLU A 698 -35.63 15.90 -2.83
C GLU A 698 -34.28 16.62 -2.68
N PHE A 699 -33.18 15.88 -2.73
CA PHE A 699 -31.84 16.48 -2.74
C PHE A 699 -31.62 17.33 -4.01
N ALA A 700 -32.08 16.88 -5.17
CA ALA A 700 -32.00 17.63 -6.43
C ALA A 700 -32.77 18.96 -6.38
N VAL A 701 -34.00 18.93 -5.85
CA VAL A 701 -34.84 20.13 -5.68
C VAL A 701 -34.17 21.11 -4.73
N ALA A 702 -33.73 20.65 -3.55
CA ALA A 702 -33.03 21.49 -2.59
C ALA A 702 -31.73 22.10 -3.15
N LEU A 703 -31.05 21.38 -4.04
CA LEU A 703 -29.84 21.86 -4.73
C LEU A 703 -30.18 22.91 -5.78
N ALA A 704 -31.24 22.71 -6.56
CA ALA A 704 -31.70 23.63 -7.58
C ALA A 704 -32.25 24.95 -7.01
N GLU A 705 -32.87 24.93 -5.83
CA GLU A 705 -33.38 26.12 -5.13
C GLU A 705 -32.28 27.09 -4.65
N LEU A 706 -31.00 26.71 -4.75
CA LEU A 706 -29.87 27.56 -4.37
C LEU A 706 -29.44 28.57 -5.44
N VAL A 707 -29.94 28.47 -6.67
CA VAL A 707 -29.55 29.30 -7.83
C VAL A 707 -30.70 30.04 -8.49
#